data_AF-V4JJV4-F1
#
_entry.id   AF-V4JJV4-F1
#
_cell.length_a   1.000
_cell.length_b   1.000
_cell.length_c   1.000
_cell.angle_alpha   90.00
_cell.angle_beta   90.00
_cell.angle_gamma   90.00
#
_symmetry.space_group_name_H-M   'P 1'
#
loop_
_entity.id
_entity.type
_entity.pdbx_description
1 polymer ?
#
loop_
_entity_poly.entity_id
_entity_poly.type
_entity_poly.pdbx_seq_one_letter_code
_entity_poly.pdbx_strand_id
1 'polypeptide(L)'
;MTHKRTAWWNRLALSAIVGLLAAIGTLTAAPSRAETIAYGYDPGNRLESVEYDDGQSIRYVYDNLGNQLVRLTLAAPEANNPPGTVTPGVADGTELTYTAVTLDWSAAVDPDAGDAVVYYLHLGTEADPPLVYSGWERSYTPPYSLQPLTTYFWSVVARDSQGAESVSGPWTFITGNEPPTPIIDASPTEAIVPYTANLTDASTSTDDAIASRAWDFLCDGSIDATTSTASYYVSAAGDYEICLAVTDEAGATESTSVTLYGRIDTDGDGVFDIADNCPADANADQYNLDGDDLGDVCDDDRDGDGVTNAADPFPDDARYTADSDGDGIGDSWEIAEFGDLITADDTTDFDGDGSSDLDEFRYDSDPQYAPPFVDTAPIAAGGDHSLAQRTDGRLYAWGYNGNGQLGDGSYTNRNYPAFVRDDTGAFVYDIQDIAAGGDHSLAVLGDGSLISWGYNGYGQLGDGTNTRRADPVAVIDGYGDPVIDAVSVAAGANHSLALLDDGSLLAWGYNGYGQLGDGTTTSKSTPVRVRDAVGDTLTGIIAVAAGQNFSLALRSDGTVWAWGRNYQGQLGDGTNSNSASAQRVLDARGMPINGVVAVAAGFRHGLALSEAGTAVAWGDNDYGQLGDGFTVDRRVPVQVIDAFGTPVDGMSALAAGEWHSLALASGGDVLAWGRNNLGQLGEGTLSDSSIPTSLGLTGITGIDAGSEHSLAVTDDLTAFAWGRNALFQLGDGTATDRRSPVVVIDNNLAPIFPVGKPSTDPAADSDGDGEPDSTDAFPYDPAYRLDADGDGIADEWELANFGDLLTAGIGTDYDGDGLLDSEEFEHGSDATVAPEMVEDVVATGANHTLALRTDGRVLAWGYNGYGQLGNGTTQNQSSVSYTH
;
A
#
# COMPACT_ATOMS: atom_id res chain seq x y z
N MET A 1 -2.37 -28.67 -20.50
CA MET A 1 -0.99 -29.23 -20.65
C MET A 1 -0.27 -28.35 -21.67
N THR A 2 0.83 -27.64 -21.46
CA THR A 2 1.97 -27.66 -20.51
C THR A 2 2.42 -26.19 -20.30
N HIS A 3 3.03 -25.72 -19.21
CA HIS A 3 4.19 -26.24 -18.48
C HIS A 3 4.30 -25.60 -17.07
N LYS A 4 4.98 -26.24 -16.11
CA LYS A 4 5.18 -25.77 -14.73
C LYS A 4 6.52 -25.02 -14.54
N ARG A 5 6.55 -24.08 -13.56
CA ARG A 5 7.74 -23.57 -12.79
C ARG A 5 8.69 -22.66 -13.59
N THR A 6 9.42 -21.67 -13.02
CA THR A 6 9.68 -21.26 -11.61
C THR A 6 10.34 -19.87 -11.59
N ALA A 7 10.04 -19.01 -10.61
CA ALA A 7 10.97 -17.99 -10.10
C ALA A 7 10.52 -17.44 -8.73
N TRP A 8 11.20 -17.86 -7.65
CA TRP A 8 11.21 -17.19 -6.34
C TRP A 8 12.63 -17.31 -5.79
N TRP A 9 12.93 -16.53 -4.75
CA TRP A 9 14.19 -16.40 -3.98
C TRP A 9 15.21 -15.36 -4.45
N ASN A 10 15.32 -14.29 -3.65
CA ASN A 10 16.61 -13.93 -3.06
C ASN A 10 16.46 -13.10 -1.78
N ARG A 11 16.81 -13.69 -0.62
CA ARG A 11 17.62 -13.09 0.48
C ARG A 11 17.66 -14.01 1.71
N LEU A 12 18.77 -14.72 1.91
CA LEU A 12 19.66 -14.52 3.06
C LEU A 12 20.86 -15.50 3.10
N ALA A 13 21.97 -14.96 3.57
CA ALA A 13 23.33 -15.50 3.67
C ALA A 13 23.51 -16.94 4.19
N LEU A 14 24.60 -17.61 3.74
CA LEU A 14 25.70 -17.95 4.66
C LEU A 14 27.03 -18.36 3.97
N SER A 15 28.10 -18.13 4.73
CA SER A 15 29.53 -18.44 4.56
C SER A 15 29.97 -19.81 4.02
N ALA A 16 31.15 -19.85 3.36
CA ALA A 16 32.34 -20.66 3.72
C ALA A 16 33.10 -21.40 2.57
N ILE A 17 34.20 -20.77 2.12
CA ILE A 17 35.56 -21.28 1.77
C ILE A 17 35.78 -22.69 1.13
N VAL A 18 36.63 -22.69 0.08
CA VAL A 18 37.68 -23.67 -0.35
C VAL A 18 37.49 -24.27 -1.75
N GLY A 19 38.42 -23.99 -2.68
CA GLY A 19 38.61 -24.77 -3.92
C GLY A 19 39.33 -24.01 -5.05
N LEU A 20 40.65 -24.24 -5.24
CA LEU A 20 41.52 -23.43 -6.11
C LEU A 20 41.61 -23.90 -7.59
N LEU A 21 41.97 -22.94 -8.46
CA LEU A 21 42.26 -22.99 -9.91
C LEU A 21 43.24 -24.05 -10.45
N ALA A 22 43.02 -24.47 -11.71
CA ALA A 22 43.97 -24.74 -12.81
C ALA A 22 43.16 -25.15 -14.08
N ALA A 23 43.52 -24.99 -15.36
CA ALA A 23 44.63 -24.43 -16.17
C ALA A 23 44.18 -24.53 -17.68
N ILE A 24 44.72 -23.92 -18.75
CA ILE A 24 45.72 -22.87 -19.11
C ILE A 24 45.35 -22.47 -20.58
N GLY A 25 45.25 -21.20 -20.99
CA GLY A 25 46.34 -20.37 -21.56
C GLY A 25 45.98 -19.84 -22.97
N THR A 26 46.59 -18.79 -23.53
CA THR A 26 47.73 -17.96 -23.10
C THR A 26 47.45 -16.45 -23.32
N LEU A 27 48.43 -15.60 -23.66
CA LEU A 27 48.32 -14.12 -23.67
C LEU A 27 49.01 -13.47 -24.89
N THR A 28 48.52 -12.30 -25.33
CA THR A 28 49.30 -11.32 -26.13
C THR A 28 49.29 -9.91 -25.51
N ALA A 29 50.36 -9.61 -24.78
CA ALA A 29 50.98 -8.31 -24.46
C ALA A 29 50.12 -7.02 -24.34
N ALA A 30 50.05 -6.49 -23.11
CA ALA A 30 49.80 -5.07 -22.82
C ALA A 30 50.84 -4.59 -21.76
N PRO A 31 51.58 -3.47 -21.95
CA PRO A 31 52.71 -3.13 -21.06
C PRO A 31 52.65 -1.74 -20.40
N SER A 32 52.78 -1.68 -19.06
CA SER A 32 53.25 -0.47 -18.35
C SER A 32 54.04 -0.80 -17.06
N ARG A 33 55.22 -0.18 -16.94
CA ARG A 33 56.05 0.04 -15.72
C ARG A 33 56.21 -1.09 -14.69
N ALA A 34 57.23 -1.92 -14.88
CA ALA A 34 58.24 -2.26 -13.86
C ALA A 34 59.50 -2.78 -14.57
N GLU A 35 60.70 -2.27 -14.25
CA GLU A 35 61.94 -2.71 -14.92
C GLU A 35 62.64 -3.88 -14.20
N THR A 36 63.16 -4.77 -15.02
CA THR A 36 63.75 -6.06 -14.66
C THR A 36 65.20 -5.94 -14.19
N ILE A 37 65.57 -6.64 -13.11
CA ILE A 37 66.87 -7.35 -13.07
C ILE A 37 66.62 -8.80 -12.61
N ALA A 38 66.90 -9.74 -13.50
CA ALA A 38 66.84 -11.17 -13.23
C ALA A 38 68.22 -11.80 -13.39
N TYR A 39 68.59 -12.70 -12.48
CA TYR A 39 69.70 -13.63 -12.68
C TYR A 39 69.20 -15.07 -12.56
N GLY A 40 68.88 -15.66 -13.71
CA GLY A 40 68.81 -17.12 -13.91
C GLY A 40 70.08 -17.59 -14.62
N TYR A 41 70.64 -18.71 -14.20
CA TYR A 41 71.96 -19.21 -14.60
C TYR A 41 71.90 -20.27 -15.72
N ASP A 42 72.98 -20.39 -16.52
CA ASP A 42 73.22 -21.49 -17.46
C ASP A 42 74.31 -22.45 -16.90
N PRO A 43 74.08 -23.77 -16.88
CA PRO A 43 74.95 -24.73 -16.19
C PRO A 43 76.28 -25.05 -16.93
N GLY A 44 76.60 -24.38 -18.04
CA GLY A 44 77.71 -24.74 -18.92
C GLY A 44 79.14 -24.56 -18.36
N ASN A 45 79.33 -23.74 -17.32
CA ASN A 45 80.66 -23.45 -16.74
C ASN A 45 80.72 -23.76 -15.23
N ARG A 46 81.89 -24.16 -14.75
CA ARG A 46 82.12 -24.60 -13.37
C ARG A 46 83.32 -23.89 -12.74
N LEU A 47 83.13 -23.31 -11.56
CA LEU A 47 84.17 -22.81 -10.65
C LEU A 47 83.66 -22.94 -9.21
N GLU A 48 84.54 -23.24 -8.26
CA GLU A 48 84.20 -23.70 -6.92
C GLU A 48 85.12 -23.11 -5.84
N SER A 49 84.63 -23.16 -4.59
CA SER A 49 85.29 -22.74 -3.32
C SER A 49 85.65 -21.25 -3.14
N VAL A 50 86.03 -20.94 -1.90
CA VAL A 50 86.69 -19.71 -1.41
C VAL A 50 87.57 -20.16 -0.23
N GLU A 51 88.75 -19.56 -0.06
CA GLU A 51 89.53 -19.67 1.18
C GLU A 51 89.85 -18.28 1.73
N TYR A 52 89.93 -18.17 3.06
CA TYR A 52 89.93 -16.91 3.80
C TYR A 52 91.17 -16.82 4.70
N ASP A 53 91.90 -15.70 4.64
CA ASP A 53 92.59 -15.12 5.79
C ASP A 53 92.89 -13.64 5.51
N ASP A 54 92.95 -12.80 6.55
CA ASP A 54 93.36 -11.38 6.53
C ASP A 54 92.68 -10.43 5.51
N GLY A 55 91.37 -10.58 5.32
CA GLY A 55 90.51 -9.43 4.96
C GLY A 55 90.57 -8.90 3.51
N GLN A 56 91.16 -9.63 2.57
CA GLN A 56 90.95 -9.39 1.12
C GLN A 56 90.61 -10.68 0.38
N SER A 57 89.44 -10.71 -0.27
CA SER A 57 89.11 -11.78 -1.21
C SER A 57 89.37 -11.32 -2.65
N ILE A 58 90.08 -12.16 -3.40
CA ILE A 58 90.38 -11.96 -4.81
C ILE A 58 89.69 -13.08 -5.59
N ARG A 59 88.88 -12.74 -6.60
CA ARG A 59 88.31 -13.72 -7.52
C ARG A 59 88.94 -13.63 -8.91
N TYR A 60 89.07 -14.81 -9.51
CA TYR A 60 89.67 -15.08 -10.82
C TYR A 60 88.59 -15.74 -11.70
N VAL A 61 88.66 -15.53 -13.02
CA VAL A 61 87.76 -16.18 -13.99
C VAL A 61 88.57 -16.75 -15.15
N TYR A 62 88.18 -17.93 -15.64
CA TYR A 62 88.83 -18.66 -16.73
C TYR A 62 87.79 -19.18 -17.75
N ASP A 63 88.24 -19.63 -18.92
CA ASP A 63 87.42 -20.34 -19.91
C ASP A 63 87.75 -21.85 -20.01
N ASN A 64 86.97 -22.58 -20.81
CA ASN A 64 87.11 -24.03 -21.03
C ASN A 64 88.37 -24.42 -21.84
N LEU A 65 89.22 -23.46 -22.20
CA LEU A 65 90.51 -23.65 -22.87
C LEU A 65 91.70 -23.27 -21.96
N GLY A 66 91.45 -22.78 -20.74
CA GLY A 66 92.46 -22.40 -19.76
C GLY A 66 92.98 -20.96 -19.86
N ASN A 67 92.33 -20.09 -20.65
CA ASN A 67 92.67 -18.66 -20.67
C ASN A 67 92.11 -17.98 -19.41
N GLN A 68 92.89 -17.11 -18.77
CA GLN A 68 92.36 -16.24 -17.71
C GLN A 68 91.67 -15.02 -18.33
N LEU A 69 90.49 -14.67 -17.83
CA LEU A 69 89.68 -13.55 -18.31
C LEU A 69 89.76 -12.32 -17.41
N VAL A 70 89.82 -12.47 -16.07
CA VAL A 70 89.98 -11.34 -15.14
C VAL A 70 90.57 -11.75 -13.78
N ARG A 71 91.01 -10.75 -13.01
CA ARG A 71 91.18 -10.77 -11.55
C ARG A 71 90.52 -9.51 -10.99
N LEU A 72 89.66 -9.61 -9.96
CA LEU A 72 89.10 -8.46 -9.23
C LEU A 72 89.17 -8.68 -7.70
N THR A 73 89.36 -7.58 -6.97
CA THR A 73 89.47 -7.53 -5.50
C THR A 73 88.22 -6.87 -4.92
N LEU A 74 87.62 -7.44 -3.88
CA LEU A 74 86.52 -6.83 -3.12
C LEU A 74 87.02 -6.11 -1.86
N ALA A 75 86.19 -5.19 -1.35
CA ALA A 75 86.49 -4.29 -0.24
C ALA A 75 85.82 -4.73 1.10
N ALA A 76 85.81 -3.82 2.08
CA ALA A 76 85.21 -3.99 3.41
C ALA A 76 83.90 -3.17 3.57
N PRO A 77 83.06 -3.46 4.59
CA PRO A 77 81.79 -2.78 4.83
C PRO A 77 81.90 -1.65 5.89
N GLU A 78 81.07 -0.61 5.79
CA GLU A 78 80.98 0.51 6.76
C GLU A 78 79.53 1.07 6.79
N ALA A 79 78.90 1.30 7.95
CA ALA A 79 78.22 0.28 8.78
C ALA A 79 77.23 0.93 9.80
N ASN A 80 76.09 0.28 10.10
CA ASN A 80 75.04 0.70 11.08
C ASN A 80 74.67 2.19 11.02
N ASN A 81 73.90 2.61 10.03
CA ASN A 81 73.51 4.02 9.85
C ASN A 81 72.01 4.22 10.22
N PRO A 82 71.67 5.00 11.26
CA PRO A 82 70.27 5.14 11.68
C PRO A 82 69.43 5.95 10.67
N PRO A 83 68.10 5.74 10.63
CA PRO A 83 67.20 6.53 9.77
C PRO A 83 67.27 8.04 10.00
N GLY A 84 66.96 8.84 8.97
CA GLY A 84 66.89 10.31 9.09
C GLY A 84 65.88 10.79 10.13
N THR A 85 66.10 12.01 10.68
CA THR A 85 65.22 12.60 11.70
C THR A 85 63.81 12.87 11.18
N VAL A 86 62.82 12.39 11.92
CA VAL A 86 61.39 12.64 11.70
C VAL A 86 61.00 14.05 12.18
N THR A 87 60.07 14.70 11.47
CA THR A 87 59.47 16.01 11.84
C THR A 87 57.96 15.88 11.99
N PRO A 88 57.29 16.68 12.84
CA PRO A 88 55.87 16.52 13.11
C PRO A 88 55.01 17.26 12.06
N GLY A 89 53.77 16.82 11.90
CA GLY A 89 52.71 17.54 11.18
C GLY A 89 52.04 18.61 12.04
N VAL A 90 51.85 18.35 13.34
CA VAL A 90 51.41 19.34 14.33
C VAL A 90 52.64 20.07 14.90
N ALA A 91 52.69 21.39 14.81
CA ALA A 91 53.84 22.15 15.31
C ALA A 91 53.95 22.09 16.85
N ASP A 92 55.17 22.05 17.35
CA ASP A 92 55.45 22.01 18.80
C ASP A 92 54.91 23.27 19.50
N GLY A 93 54.13 23.07 20.57
CA GLY A 93 53.47 24.12 21.34
C GLY A 93 52.16 24.65 20.73
N THR A 94 51.55 23.93 19.77
CA THR A 94 50.26 24.33 19.18
C THR A 94 49.10 24.08 20.16
N GLU A 95 48.23 25.08 20.30
CA GLU A 95 46.94 24.98 21.00
C GLU A 95 45.85 24.63 19.97
N LEU A 96 45.07 23.59 20.23
CA LEU A 96 44.13 22.98 19.29
C LEU A 96 42.69 23.12 19.81
N THR A 97 41.81 23.73 19.00
CA THR A 97 40.38 23.89 19.31
C THR A 97 39.56 22.63 18.99
N TYR A 98 40.08 21.46 19.34
CA TYR A 98 39.46 20.14 19.17
C TYR A 98 40.16 19.13 20.10
N THR A 99 39.40 18.23 20.75
CA THR A 99 39.96 17.12 21.55
C THR A 99 40.39 15.92 20.69
N ALA A 100 39.82 15.77 19.48
CA ALA A 100 40.17 14.73 18.52
C ALA A 100 41.35 15.16 17.62
N VAL A 101 42.56 14.71 17.94
CA VAL A 101 43.81 15.14 17.28
C VAL A 101 44.39 14.02 16.41
N THR A 102 44.63 14.30 15.12
CA THR A 102 45.44 13.41 14.26
C THR A 102 46.90 13.88 14.27
N LEU A 103 47.80 13.00 14.67
CA LEU A 103 49.25 13.22 14.73
C LEU A 103 49.91 12.63 13.49
N ASP A 104 50.28 13.49 12.53
CA ASP A 104 51.05 13.11 11.34
C ASP A 104 52.56 13.36 11.53
N TRP A 105 53.41 12.67 10.75
CA TRP A 105 54.85 12.94 10.71
C TRP A 105 55.51 12.64 9.35
N SER A 106 56.69 13.24 9.12
CA SER A 106 57.45 13.01 7.89
C SER A 106 58.14 11.64 7.87
N ALA A 107 58.36 11.08 6.67
CA ALA A 107 59.09 9.82 6.55
C ALA A 107 60.56 10.01 6.91
N ALA A 108 61.11 9.11 7.74
CA ALA A 108 62.54 9.00 7.94
C ALA A 108 63.21 8.60 6.60
N VAL A 109 64.24 9.34 6.21
CA VAL A 109 64.98 9.08 4.97
C VAL A 109 66.11 8.11 5.26
N ASP A 110 66.11 6.97 4.58
CA ASP A 110 67.13 5.92 4.71
C ASP A 110 68.29 6.15 3.70
N PRO A 111 69.56 6.09 4.12
CA PRO A 111 70.71 6.17 3.23
C PRO A 111 71.09 4.84 2.55
N ASP A 112 70.68 3.69 3.10
CA ASP A 112 70.95 2.37 2.53
C ASP A 112 69.75 1.93 1.66
N ALA A 113 69.98 1.84 0.35
CA ALA A 113 68.93 1.91 -0.67
C ALA A 113 68.11 0.61 -0.85
N GLY A 114 67.45 0.13 0.20
CA GLY A 114 66.53 -1.02 0.15
C GLY A 114 65.72 -1.35 1.41
N ASP A 115 66.00 -0.74 2.56
CA ASP A 115 65.44 -1.18 3.85
C ASP A 115 64.08 -0.52 4.19
N ALA A 116 63.28 -1.20 5.02
CA ALA A 116 61.96 -0.76 5.46
C ALA A 116 62.00 -0.28 6.93
N VAL A 117 61.41 0.89 7.19
CA VAL A 117 61.44 1.56 8.50
C VAL A 117 60.10 1.42 9.23
N VAL A 118 60.13 0.93 10.47
CA VAL A 118 58.98 0.86 11.39
C VAL A 118 58.98 2.09 12.31
N TYR A 119 57.80 2.68 12.53
CA TYR A 119 57.60 3.78 13.47
C TYR A 119 56.97 3.29 14.77
N TYR A 120 57.43 3.85 15.89
CA TYR A 120 56.91 3.65 17.24
C TYR A 120 56.54 5.02 17.80
N LEU A 121 55.25 5.28 18.00
CA LEU A 121 54.71 6.56 18.46
C LEU A 121 54.42 6.49 19.97
N HIS A 122 54.96 7.44 20.71
CA HIS A 122 54.69 7.64 22.12
C HIS A 122 53.81 8.89 22.31
N LEU A 123 52.77 8.81 23.15
CA LEU A 123 51.84 9.91 23.45
C LEU A 123 51.31 9.83 24.88
N GLY A 124 51.30 10.95 25.61
CA GLY A 124 50.76 11.02 26.98
C GLY A 124 50.91 12.41 27.59
N THR A 125 50.51 12.58 28.85
CA THR A 125 50.58 13.86 29.59
C THR A 125 51.88 14.03 30.39
N GLU A 126 52.78 13.05 30.34
CA GLU A 126 54.10 13.07 30.97
C GLU A 126 55.22 13.25 29.94
N ALA A 127 56.35 13.84 30.35
CA ALA A 127 57.46 14.18 29.46
C ALA A 127 58.22 12.96 28.86
N ASP A 128 57.98 11.75 29.38
CA ASP A 128 58.43 10.48 28.79
C ASP A 128 57.19 9.59 28.51
N PRO A 129 56.47 9.85 27.42
CA PRO A 129 55.14 9.28 27.21
C PRO A 129 55.16 7.77 26.86
N PRO A 130 54.08 7.02 27.17
CA PRO A 130 53.98 5.60 26.82
C PRO A 130 53.81 5.39 25.31
N LEU A 131 54.25 4.22 24.82
CA LEU A 131 54.03 3.77 23.44
C LEU A 131 52.53 3.52 23.17
N VAL A 132 51.96 4.16 22.15
CA VAL A 132 50.54 4.04 21.77
C VAL A 132 50.29 3.42 20.39
N TYR A 133 51.26 3.48 19.47
CA TYR A 133 51.18 2.84 18.14
C TYR A 133 52.55 2.32 17.71
N SER A 134 52.57 1.21 16.97
CA SER A 134 53.77 0.72 16.27
C SER A 134 53.41 0.10 14.92
N GLY A 135 53.96 0.63 13.82
CA GLY A 135 53.56 0.24 12.47
C GLY A 135 54.30 0.99 11.36
N TRP A 136 53.74 0.97 10.15
CA TRP A 136 54.34 1.54 8.94
C TRP A 136 53.70 2.87 8.50
N GLU A 137 52.56 3.23 9.10
CA GLU A 137 51.85 4.46 8.78
C GLU A 137 52.54 5.66 9.44
N ARG A 138 52.23 6.85 8.93
CA ARG A 138 52.85 8.13 9.33
C ARG A 138 51.83 9.10 9.92
N SER A 139 50.77 8.53 10.49
CA SER A 139 49.57 9.20 10.97
C SER A 139 48.99 8.36 12.11
N TYR A 140 48.47 9.01 13.14
CA TYR A 140 47.75 8.35 14.23
C TYR A 140 46.71 9.27 14.85
N THR A 141 45.47 8.80 14.92
CA THR A 141 44.39 9.43 15.68
C THR A 141 44.13 8.59 16.94
N PRO A 142 44.22 9.15 18.17
CA PRO A 142 43.89 8.43 19.39
C PRO A 142 42.43 7.95 19.35
N PRO A 143 42.13 6.68 19.67
CA PRO A 143 40.76 6.16 19.68
C PRO A 143 39.98 6.53 20.96
N TYR A 144 40.41 7.58 21.65
CA TYR A 144 39.86 8.08 22.91
C TYR A 144 39.95 9.61 22.94
N SER A 145 38.96 10.26 23.53
CA SER A 145 38.99 11.72 23.74
C SER A 145 40.16 12.11 24.62
N LEU A 146 40.90 13.13 24.20
CA LEU A 146 41.94 13.75 25.02
C LEU A 146 41.28 14.68 26.05
N GLN A 147 41.87 14.80 27.24
CA GLN A 147 41.35 15.71 28.26
C GLN A 147 41.49 17.16 27.77
N PRO A 148 40.51 18.05 28.02
CA PRO A 148 40.62 19.45 27.64
C PRO A 148 41.67 20.21 28.47
N LEU A 149 42.10 21.38 27.98
CA LEU A 149 43.11 22.28 28.59
C LEU A 149 44.41 21.58 29.04
N THR A 150 44.78 20.48 28.40
CA THR A 150 45.82 19.56 28.85
C THR A 150 46.99 19.52 27.88
N THR A 151 48.20 19.70 28.40
CA THR A 151 49.43 19.54 27.62
C THR A 151 49.75 18.06 27.41
N TYR A 152 49.80 17.64 26.15
CA TYR A 152 50.27 16.32 25.74
C TYR A 152 51.68 16.40 25.16
N PHE A 153 52.51 15.44 25.53
CA PHE A 153 53.85 15.19 24.99
C PHE A 153 53.78 14.00 24.04
N TRP A 154 54.50 14.08 22.92
CA TRP A 154 54.62 12.98 21.98
C TRP A 154 55.99 12.94 21.29
N SER A 155 56.38 11.74 20.84
CA SER A 155 57.61 11.50 20.10
C SER A 155 57.49 10.26 19.21
N VAL A 156 58.30 10.20 18.16
CA VAL A 156 58.33 9.08 17.21
C VAL A 156 59.74 8.51 17.15
N VAL A 157 59.86 7.19 17.34
CA VAL A 157 61.08 6.43 17.08
C VAL A 157 60.95 5.72 15.73
N ALA A 158 61.87 5.98 14.82
CA ALA A 158 62.02 5.28 13.55
C ALA A 158 63.14 4.24 13.66
N ARG A 159 62.84 2.97 13.33
CA ARG A 159 63.78 1.84 13.40
C ARG A 159 63.88 1.12 12.06
N ASP A 160 65.10 0.85 11.61
CA ASP A 160 65.36 0.08 10.38
C ASP A 160 65.24 -1.45 10.57
N SER A 161 65.51 -2.21 9.51
CA SER A 161 65.46 -3.69 9.52
C SER A 161 66.60 -4.35 10.33
N GLN A 162 67.66 -3.58 10.64
CA GLN A 162 68.90 -4.05 11.26
C GLN A 162 68.97 -3.67 12.75
N GLY A 163 68.03 -2.85 13.23
CA GLY A 163 67.87 -2.43 14.61
C GLY A 163 68.51 -1.08 14.96
N ALA A 164 68.94 -0.27 13.99
CA ALA A 164 69.36 1.10 14.26
C ALA A 164 68.15 2.04 14.39
N GLU A 165 68.24 3.00 15.29
CA GLU A 165 67.12 3.86 15.69
C GLU A 165 67.43 5.34 15.56
N SER A 166 66.38 6.09 15.24
CA SER A 166 66.35 7.55 15.21
C SER A 166 65.13 8.03 15.99
N VAL A 167 65.34 8.90 16.99
CA VAL A 167 64.29 9.39 17.88
C VAL A 167 64.04 10.86 17.57
N SER A 168 62.78 11.25 17.44
CA SER A 168 62.40 12.66 17.30
C SER A 168 62.74 13.49 18.55
N GLY A 169 62.66 14.81 18.44
CA GLY A 169 62.50 15.63 19.64
C GLY A 169 61.16 15.31 20.32
N PRO A 170 61.03 15.54 21.64
CA PRO A 170 59.73 15.58 22.27
C PRO A 170 58.99 16.81 21.75
N TRP A 171 57.76 16.61 21.28
CA TRP A 171 56.86 17.68 20.84
C TRP A 171 55.67 17.77 21.77
N THR A 172 55.08 18.95 21.85
CA THR A 172 53.94 19.26 22.71
C THR A 172 52.78 19.83 21.91
N PHE A 173 51.57 19.57 22.38
CA PHE A 173 50.37 20.31 21.99
C PHE A 173 49.45 20.46 23.21
N ILE A 174 48.54 21.43 23.15
CA ILE A 174 47.56 21.71 24.20
C ILE A 174 46.16 21.58 23.57
N THR A 175 45.28 20.82 24.21
CA THR A 175 43.85 20.78 23.89
C THR A 175 43.15 22.02 24.43
N GLY A 176 42.19 22.58 23.69
CA GLY A 176 41.30 23.64 24.19
C GLY A 176 40.19 23.08 25.10
N ASN A 177 39.05 23.77 25.12
CA ASN A 177 37.75 23.28 25.57
C ASN A 177 36.73 23.52 24.45
N GLU A 178 35.60 22.83 24.52
CA GLU A 178 34.37 23.16 23.81
C GLU A 178 33.35 23.74 24.83
N PRO A 179 32.58 24.80 24.52
CA PRO A 179 31.50 25.25 25.39
C PRO A 179 30.33 24.25 25.40
N PRO A 180 29.55 24.14 26.49
CA PRO A 180 28.38 23.28 26.53
C PRO A 180 27.30 23.78 25.56
N THR A 181 26.45 22.88 25.08
CA THR A 181 25.26 23.21 24.28
C THR A 181 24.05 23.36 25.20
N PRO A 182 23.57 24.58 25.49
CA PRO A 182 22.43 24.82 26.36
C PRO A 182 21.10 24.42 25.69
N ILE A 183 20.27 23.63 26.39
CA ILE A 183 18.96 23.18 25.91
C ILE A 183 17.93 23.29 27.05
N ILE A 184 16.83 24.00 26.78
CA ILE A 184 15.67 24.10 27.67
C ILE A 184 14.55 23.22 27.11
N ASP A 185 14.05 22.29 27.92
CA ASP A 185 12.79 21.60 27.71
C ASP A 185 11.71 22.26 28.61
N ALA A 186 10.62 22.73 28.01
CA ALA A 186 9.58 23.51 28.67
C ALA A 186 8.19 22.94 28.37
N SER A 187 7.38 22.71 29.41
CA SER A 187 6.05 22.10 29.25
C SER A 187 5.00 22.63 30.24
N PRO A 188 3.86 23.18 29.76
CA PRO A 188 3.61 23.60 28.37
C PRO A 188 4.36 24.90 28.02
N THR A 189 4.66 25.11 26.74
CA THR A 189 5.17 26.39 26.21
C THR A 189 4.05 27.42 26.02
N GLU A 190 2.82 26.99 25.75
CA GLU A 190 1.67 27.85 25.49
C GLU A 190 0.41 27.28 26.15
N ALA A 191 -0.37 28.12 26.86
CA ALA A 191 -1.62 27.71 27.51
C ALA A 191 -2.48 28.90 27.99
N ILE A 192 -3.75 28.61 28.26
CA ILE A 192 -4.71 29.52 28.91
C ILE A 192 -4.27 29.84 30.34
N VAL A 193 -4.45 31.08 30.77
CA VAL A 193 -3.88 31.59 32.03
C VAL A 193 -4.83 31.47 33.24
N PRO A 194 -4.31 31.23 34.46
CA PRO A 194 -2.89 31.17 34.82
C PRO A 194 -2.36 29.73 34.98
N TYR A 195 -1.28 29.39 34.28
CA TYR A 195 -0.69 28.06 34.25
C TYR A 195 0.74 28.02 34.85
N THR A 196 1.27 26.82 35.06
CA THR A 196 2.66 26.61 35.50
C THR A 196 3.43 25.82 34.44
N ALA A 197 4.47 26.44 33.87
CA ALA A 197 5.41 25.75 33.01
C ALA A 197 6.46 25.02 33.86
N ASN A 198 6.69 23.74 33.56
CA ASN A 198 7.83 22.99 34.08
C ASN A 198 9.00 23.19 33.13
N LEU A 199 10.17 23.48 33.68
CA LEU A 199 11.39 23.76 32.93
C LEU A 199 12.46 22.72 33.30
N THR A 200 13.11 22.11 32.33
CA THR A 200 14.16 21.12 32.51
C THR A 200 15.39 21.50 31.69
N ASP A 201 16.56 21.39 32.32
CA ASP A 201 17.85 21.49 31.64
C ASP A 201 18.17 20.17 30.96
N ALA A 202 18.20 20.18 29.62
CA ALA A 202 18.57 19.04 28.77
C ALA A 202 19.95 19.23 28.11
N SER A 203 20.75 20.19 28.59
CA SER A 203 22.02 20.60 27.98
C SER A 203 23.09 19.50 27.98
N THR A 204 23.99 19.57 27.01
CA THR A 204 25.07 18.58 26.81
C THR A 204 26.44 19.25 26.75
N SER A 205 27.50 18.49 27.09
CA SER A 205 28.90 18.82 26.78
C SER A 205 29.55 17.59 26.14
N THR A 206 30.53 17.83 25.28
CA THR A 206 31.22 16.84 24.42
C THR A 206 32.58 16.42 24.97
N ASP A 207 33.24 17.27 25.75
CA ASP A 207 34.59 17.05 26.30
C ASP A 207 34.64 16.96 27.84
N ASP A 208 33.64 17.48 28.55
CA ASP A 208 33.55 17.43 30.01
C ASP A 208 32.10 17.33 30.56
N ALA A 209 31.87 17.70 31.83
CA ALA A 209 30.58 17.62 32.51
C ALA A 209 30.03 19.01 32.85
N ILE A 210 28.69 19.14 32.88
CA ILE A 210 28.02 20.37 33.29
C ILE A 210 28.21 20.63 34.79
N ALA A 211 28.94 21.68 35.14
CA ALA A 211 29.26 22.03 36.52
C ALA A 211 28.21 22.93 37.18
N SER A 212 27.60 23.86 36.44
CA SER A 212 26.59 24.76 36.99
C SER A 212 25.56 25.25 35.97
N ARG A 213 24.43 25.74 36.49
CA ARG A 213 23.26 26.21 35.77
C ARG A 213 22.79 27.51 36.38
N ALA A 214 22.30 28.43 35.57
CA ALA A 214 21.66 29.66 36.00
C ALA A 214 20.42 29.92 35.13
N TRP A 215 19.24 29.69 35.71
CA TRP A 215 17.97 30.12 35.15
C TRP A 215 17.75 31.59 35.50
N ASP A 216 17.39 32.38 34.50
CA ASP A 216 17.08 33.81 34.59
C ASP A 216 15.68 34.00 33.98
N PHE A 217 14.68 34.18 34.84
CA PHE A 217 13.30 34.32 34.40
C PHE A 217 13.08 35.77 33.95
N LEU A 218 12.50 35.96 32.76
CA LEU A 218 12.40 37.25 32.06
C LEU A 218 13.72 37.77 31.47
N CYS A 219 14.81 36.99 31.52
CA CYS A 219 16.13 37.36 30.99
C CYS A 219 16.60 38.74 31.49
N ASP A 220 16.31 39.07 32.75
CA ASP A 220 16.52 40.40 33.34
C ASP A 220 17.92 40.58 33.97
N GLY A 221 18.73 39.52 33.97
CA GLY A 221 20.06 39.45 34.55
C GLY A 221 20.09 38.97 36.00
N SER A 222 18.95 38.57 36.58
CA SER A 222 18.87 37.93 37.89
C SER A 222 18.80 36.41 37.79
N ILE A 223 19.40 35.71 38.76
CA ILE A 223 19.42 34.24 38.77
C ILE A 223 18.35 33.75 39.75
N ASP A 224 17.28 33.19 39.22
CA ASP A 224 16.14 32.68 39.99
C ASP A 224 16.34 31.25 40.47
N ALA A 225 16.97 30.39 39.65
CA ALA A 225 17.22 28.99 39.99
C ALA A 225 18.56 28.48 39.43
N THR A 226 19.11 27.44 40.07
CA THR A 226 20.40 26.82 39.70
C THR A 226 20.34 25.29 39.64
N THR A 227 19.12 24.74 39.67
CA THR A 227 18.81 23.31 39.62
C THR A 227 18.63 22.82 38.18
N SER A 228 18.71 21.50 37.96
CA SER A 228 18.44 20.87 36.65
C SER A 228 16.97 20.94 36.23
N THR A 229 16.07 21.29 37.14
CA THR A 229 14.68 21.61 36.85
C THR A 229 14.28 22.90 37.58
N ALA A 230 13.34 23.63 36.99
CA ALA A 230 12.75 24.85 37.53
C ALA A 230 11.26 24.90 37.15
N SER A 231 10.53 25.91 37.62
CA SER A 231 9.14 26.14 37.21
C SER A 231 8.80 27.62 37.20
N TYR A 232 8.02 28.04 36.21
CA TYR A 232 7.56 29.42 36.06
C TYR A 232 6.03 29.48 36.08
N TYR A 233 5.46 30.46 36.80
CA TYR A 233 4.02 30.65 36.92
C TYR A 233 3.56 31.82 36.05
N VAL A 234 2.91 31.49 34.94
CA VAL A 234 2.34 32.45 34.00
C VAL A 234 0.99 32.92 34.57
N SER A 235 0.91 34.18 34.98
CA SER A 235 -0.21 34.70 35.79
C SER A 235 -1.22 35.56 35.03
N ALA A 236 -0.90 35.95 33.81
CA ALA A 236 -1.71 36.79 32.93
C ALA A 236 -1.31 36.51 31.47
N ALA A 237 -2.11 36.97 30.52
CA ALA A 237 -1.80 36.86 29.10
C ALA A 237 -0.58 37.72 28.71
N GLY A 238 0.21 37.21 27.77
CA GLY A 238 1.45 37.82 27.31
C GLY A 238 2.57 36.79 27.11
N ASP A 239 3.73 37.29 26.67
CA ASP A 239 4.88 36.49 26.30
C ASP A 239 5.99 36.64 27.34
N TYR A 240 6.55 35.53 27.80
CA TYR A 240 7.46 35.46 28.95
C TYR A 240 8.74 34.71 28.56
N GLU A 241 9.82 35.44 28.27
CA GLU A 241 11.11 34.83 27.92
C GLU A 241 11.81 34.26 29.16
N ILE A 242 12.41 33.08 29.03
CA ILE A 242 13.12 32.36 30.09
C ILE A 242 14.50 31.98 29.59
N CYS A 243 15.54 32.50 30.24
CA CYS A 243 16.94 32.23 29.90
C CYS A 243 17.54 31.11 30.76
N LEU A 244 18.41 30.30 30.16
CA LEU A 244 19.26 29.33 30.84
C LEU A 244 20.71 29.53 30.38
N ALA A 245 21.59 29.89 31.31
CA ALA A 245 23.03 29.83 31.13
C ALA A 245 23.61 28.56 31.79
N VAL A 246 24.54 27.89 31.11
CA VAL A 246 25.13 26.63 31.53
C VAL A 246 26.65 26.72 31.44
N THR A 247 27.33 26.30 32.50
CA THR A 247 28.79 26.33 32.63
C THR A 247 29.32 24.92 32.86
N ASP A 248 30.37 24.57 32.13
CA ASP A 248 31.07 23.29 32.25
C ASP A 248 32.11 23.23 33.39
N GLU A 249 32.79 22.09 33.57
CA GLU A 249 33.81 21.90 34.61
C GLU A 249 35.11 22.69 34.37
N ALA A 250 35.42 23.04 33.12
CA ALA A 250 36.57 23.86 32.76
C ALA A 250 36.32 25.38 32.88
N GLY A 251 35.05 25.79 32.91
CA GLY A 251 34.58 27.15 33.06
C GLY A 251 34.14 27.87 31.78
N ALA A 252 33.96 27.19 30.63
CA ALA A 252 33.28 27.81 29.50
C ALA A 252 31.75 27.82 29.75
N THR A 253 31.06 28.82 29.20
CA THR A 253 29.66 29.10 29.52
C THR A 253 28.94 29.56 28.26
N GLU A 254 27.77 29.00 28.01
CA GLU A 254 26.86 29.42 26.94
C GLU A 254 25.43 29.55 27.47
N SER A 255 24.57 30.24 26.71
CA SER A 255 23.19 30.52 27.11
C SER A 255 22.18 30.38 25.98
N THR A 256 20.97 29.95 26.31
CA THR A 256 19.81 29.90 25.40
C THR A 256 18.56 30.49 26.09
N SER A 257 17.50 30.73 25.34
CA SER A 257 16.19 31.13 25.88
C SER A 257 15.03 30.36 25.25
N VAL A 258 13.89 30.36 25.95
CA VAL A 258 12.59 29.87 25.47
C VAL A 258 11.50 30.87 25.85
N THR A 259 10.50 31.07 25.00
CA THR A 259 9.34 31.92 25.30
C THR A 259 8.17 31.06 25.79
N LEU A 260 7.56 31.48 26.90
CA LEU A 260 6.30 30.93 27.40
C LEU A 260 5.15 31.89 27.05
N TYR A 261 4.01 31.34 26.64
CA TYR A 261 2.89 32.08 26.05
C TYR A 261 1.62 31.92 26.88
N GLY A 262 1.20 33.01 27.54
CA GLY A 262 -0.10 33.12 28.21
C GLY A 262 -1.18 33.61 27.25
N ARG A 263 -2.22 32.80 27.04
CA ARG A 263 -3.39 33.12 26.20
C ARG A 263 -4.68 33.31 27.01
N ILE A 264 -5.67 33.93 26.38
CA ILE A 264 -7.03 34.09 26.89
C ILE A 264 -7.94 33.18 26.07
N ASP A 265 -8.95 32.67 26.76
CA ASP A 265 -10.12 31.95 26.26
C ASP A 265 -11.29 32.63 27.02
N THR A 266 -12.12 33.38 26.29
CA THR A 266 -13.09 34.33 26.86
C THR A 266 -14.43 33.68 27.24
N ASP A 267 -14.86 32.65 26.50
CA ASP A 267 -16.13 31.94 26.75
C ASP A 267 -15.96 30.54 27.37
N GLY A 268 -14.77 29.95 27.29
CA GLY A 268 -14.39 28.70 27.94
C GLY A 268 -14.49 27.45 27.05
N ASP A 269 -14.47 27.59 25.72
CA ASP A 269 -14.61 26.46 24.79
C ASP A 269 -13.31 25.66 24.56
N GLY A 270 -12.15 26.28 24.81
CA GLY A 270 -10.81 25.69 24.68
C GLY A 270 -9.97 26.21 23.50
N VAL A 271 -10.52 27.06 22.65
CA VAL A 271 -9.81 27.86 21.64
C VAL A 271 -9.25 29.12 22.31
N PHE A 272 -8.27 29.78 21.68
CA PHE A 272 -7.74 31.04 22.20
C PHE A 272 -8.37 32.22 21.43
N ASP A 273 -8.75 33.31 22.11
CA ASP A 273 -9.37 34.53 21.54
C ASP A 273 -8.70 35.09 20.25
N ILE A 274 -7.44 34.74 19.99
CA ILE A 274 -6.63 35.18 18.85
C ILE A 274 -6.72 34.28 17.62
N ALA A 275 -7.35 33.11 17.76
CA ALA A 275 -7.54 32.06 16.77
C ALA A 275 -9.00 31.55 16.82
N ASP A 276 -9.88 32.34 17.43
CA ASP A 276 -11.28 32.07 17.65
C ASP A 276 -12.12 32.99 16.75
N ASN A 277 -13.00 32.42 15.94
CA ASN A 277 -13.89 33.16 15.04
C ASN A 277 -15.22 33.59 15.71
N CYS A 278 -15.53 33.10 16.92
CA CYS A 278 -16.56 33.66 17.80
C CYS A 278 -16.08 33.88 19.25
N PRO A 279 -15.15 34.84 19.54
CA PRO A 279 -14.52 35.08 20.86
C PRO A 279 -15.39 35.45 22.07
N ALA A 280 -16.71 35.27 21.98
CA ALA A 280 -17.68 35.50 23.03
C ALA A 280 -18.77 34.41 23.12
N ASP A 281 -18.83 33.46 22.18
CA ASP A 281 -19.95 32.56 21.94
C ASP A 281 -19.48 31.13 21.56
N ALA A 282 -18.72 30.51 22.48
CA ALA A 282 -18.25 29.12 22.56
C ALA A 282 -18.59 28.19 21.38
N ASN A 283 -17.61 27.98 20.49
CA ASN A 283 -17.73 27.20 19.27
C ASN A 283 -16.42 26.46 18.94
N ALA A 284 -16.03 25.50 19.78
CA ALA A 284 -14.71 24.85 19.73
C ALA A 284 -14.33 24.17 18.40
N ASP A 285 -15.32 23.87 17.55
CA ASP A 285 -15.13 23.30 16.21
C ASP A 285 -14.80 24.36 15.13
N GLN A 286 -14.98 25.65 15.43
CA GLN A 286 -14.55 26.82 14.64
C GLN A 286 -15.06 26.84 13.20
N TYR A 287 -16.27 26.31 12.97
CA TYR A 287 -16.91 26.34 11.67
C TYR A 287 -17.19 27.79 11.21
N ASN A 288 -16.96 28.00 9.93
CA ASN A 288 -17.31 29.17 9.13
C ASN A 288 -17.69 28.61 7.75
N LEU A 289 -18.93 28.80 7.33
CA LEU A 289 -19.49 28.25 6.09
C LEU A 289 -19.27 29.15 4.86
N ASP A 290 -19.34 30.49 4.98
CA ASP A 290 -19.23 31.43 3.85
C ASP A 290 -17.80 31.96 3.58
N GLY A 291 -16.91 31.84 4.56
CA GLY A 291 -15.52 32.26 4.55
C GLY A 291 -15.23 33.69 5.05
N ASP A 292 -16.16 34.40 5.72
CA ASP A 292 -16.01 35.84 6.03
C ASP A 292 -15.11 36.23 7.26
N ASP A 293 -14.43 35.26 7.87
CA ASP A 293 -13.72 35.31 9.16
C ASP A 293 -14.60 35.37 10.45
N LEU A 294 -15.94 35.38 10.36
CA LEU A 294 -16.86 35.15 11.49
C LEU A 294 -17.09 33.64 11.71
N GLY A 295 -17.85 33.21 12.71
CA GLY A 295 -18.19 31.79 12.90
C GLY A 295 -19.68 31.55 12.92
N ASP A 296 -20.10 30.37 12.47
CA ASP A 296 -21.50 29.93 12.29
C ASP A 296 -22.44 30.15 13.49
N VAL A 297 -21.86 30.30 14.69
CA VAL A 297 -22.54 30.47 15.98
C VAL A 297 -22.81 31.94 16.32
N CYS A 298 -21.96 32.85 15.85
CA CYS A 298 -22.07 34.29 16.06
C CYS A 298 -22.47 35.07 14.79
N ASP A 299 -22.71 34.37 13.69
CA ASP A 299 -23.20 34.92 12.43
C ASP A 299 -24.74 34.91 12.31
N ASP A 300 -25.28 35.98 11.72
CA ASP A 300 -26.68 36.18 11.39
C ASP A 300 -27.01 35.74 9.94
N ASP A 301 -26.02 35.44 9.08
CA ASP A 301 -26.14 35.23 7.60
C ASP A 301 -25.16 34.14 7.09
N ARG A 302 -25.27 32.91 7.63
CA ARG A 302 -24.18 31.91 7.74
C ARG A 302 -23.56 31.45 6.42
N ASP A 303 -24.36 31.35 5.36
CA ASP A 303 -23.91 30.88 4.04
C ASP A 303 -23.57 32.03 3.08
N GLY A 304 -23.72 33.29 3.52
CA GLY A 304 -23.31 34.49 2.78
C GLY A 304 -24.21 34.87 1.61
N ASP A 305 -25.40 34.28 1.46
CA ASP A 305 -26.30 34.54 0.33
C ASP A 305 -26.98 35.93 0.38
N GLY A 306 -26.98 36.55 1.56
CA GLY A 306 -27.55 37.86 1.85
C GLY A 306 -28.95 37.83 2.48
N VAL A 307 -29.46 36.66 2.85
CA VAL A 307 -30.75 36.44 3.52
C VAL A 307 -30.53 35.79 4.89
N THR A 308 -30.46 36.63 5.92
CA THR A 308 -30.24 36.22 7.32
C THR A 308 -30.94 34.91 7.74
N ASN A 309 -30.23 34.07 8.50
CA ASN A 309 -30.60 32.74 9.04
C ASN A 309 -32.02 32.59 9.63
N ALA A 310 -32.68 33.69 9.99
CA ALA A 310 -34.03 33.73 10.58
C ALA A 310 -35.15 34.04 9.56
N ALA A 311 -34.79 34.38 8.33
CA ALA A 311 -35.69 34.73 7.22
C ALA A 311 -35.58 33.74 6.05
N ASP A 312 -34.44 33.06 5.94
CA ASP A 312 -34.16 32.06 4.93
C ASP A 312 -34.62 30.64 5.35
N PRO A 313 -35.22 29.84 4.43
CA PRO A 313 -35.53 28.43 4.66
C PRO A 313 -34.32 27.48 4.62
N PHE A 314 -33.19 27.86 4.01
CA PHE A 314 -32.02 27.01 3.77
C PHE A 314 -30.71 27.60 4.32
N PRO A 315 -30.62 27.98 5.62
CA PRO A 315 -29.58 28.88 6.18
C PRO A 315 -28.19 28.21 6.38
N ASP A 316 -27.92 27.20 5.55
CA ASP A 316 -26.72 26.37 5.46
C ASP A 316 -26.43 26.05 3.96
N ASP A 317 -27.11 26.68 2.98
CA ASP A 317 -27.02 26.40 1.54
C ASP A 317 -27.40 27.63 0.66
N ALA A 318 -26.40 28.47 0.38
CA ALA A 318 -26.50 29.75 -0.34
C ALA A 318 -27.09 29.69 -1.77
N ARG A 319 -27.40 28.51 -2.28
CA ARG A 319 -28.06 28.32 -3.58
C ARG A 319 -29.55 28.66 -3.52
N TYR A 320 -30.16 28.68 -2.32
CA TYR A 320 -31.62 28.62 -2.15
C TYR A 320 -32.19 29.63 -1.14
N THR A 321 -32.34 30.90 -1.52
CA THR A 321 -33.01 31.94 -0.68
C THR A 321 -34.52 31.76 -0.40
N ALA A 322 -35.19 30.72 -0.94
CA ALA A 322 -36.66 30.63 -0.96
C ALA A 322 -37.23 29.22 -1.16
N ASP A 323 -38.29 28.94 -0.40
CA ASP A 323 -39.22 27.81 -0.47
C ASP A 323 -40.63 28.42 -0.37
N SER A 324 -41.34 28.50 -1.50
CA SER A 324 -42.62 29.23 -1.63
C SER A 324 -43.84 28.44 -1.17
N ASP A 325 -43.79 27.11 -1.13
CA ASP A 325 -44.94 26.26 -0.82
C ASP A 325 -44.79 25.42 0.47
N GLY A 326 -43.56 25.27 0.96
CA GLY A 326 -43.18 24.79 2.29
C GLY A 326 -42.80 23.31 2.34
N ASP A 327 -42.37 22.72 1.24
CA ASP A 327 -42.04 21.29 1.12
C ASP A 327 -40.56 20.96 1.47
N GLY A 328 -39.68 21.97 1.43
CA GLY A 328 -38.25 21.85 1.70
C GLY A 328 -37.36 21.67 0.46
N ILE A 329 -37.89 21.90 -0.74
CA ILE A 329 -37.16 22.03 -2.01
C ILE A 329 -37.04 23.53 -2.37
N GLY A 330 -35.92 23.93 -2.97
CA GLY A 330 -35.67 25.34 -3.30
C GLY A 330 -36.40 25.81 -4.56
N ASP A 331 -37.07 26.97 -4.51
CA ASP A 331 -37.85 27.58 -5.62
C ASP A 331 -37.06 27.61 -6.96
N SER A 332 -35.74 27.87 -6.90
CA SER A 332 -34.86 27.96 -8.07
C SER A 332 -34.57 26.59 -8.70
N TRP A 333 -34.50 25.52 -7.90
CA TRP A 333 -34.27 24.15 -8.38
C TRP A 333 -35.51 23.59 -9.06
N GLU A 334 -36.70 23.74 -8.45
CA GLU A 334 -37.96 23.30 -9.06
C GLU A 334 -38.20 23.95 -10.45
N ILE A 335 -37.92 25.26 -10.53
CA ILE A 335 -38.04 26.04 -11.78
C ILE A 335 -36.97 25.60 -12.81
N ALA A 336 -35.80 25.18 -12.37
CA ALA A 336 -34.74 24.69 -13.27
C ALA A 336 -35.10 23.33 -13.87
N GLU A 337 -35.52 22.37 -13.03
CA GLU A 337 -35.74 20.98 -13.45
C GLU A 337 -37.12 20.76 -14.07
N PHE A 338 -38.19 21.22 -13.40
CA PHE A 338 -39.56 20.95 -13.85
C PHE A 338 -40.23 22.15 -14.54
N GLY A 339 -39.74 23.36 -14.31
CA GLY A 339 -40.27 24.60 -14.90
C GLY A 339 -41.53 25.14 -14.21
N ASP A 340 -41.94 24.58 -13.07
CA ASP A 340 -42.92 25.14 -12.14
C ASP A 340 -42.65 24.72 -10.68
N LEU A 341 -43.28 25.44 -9.75
CA LEU A 341 -43.18 25.27 -8.28
C LEU A 341 -44.30 24.33 -7.74
N ILE A 342 -44.55 23.20 -8.42
CA ILE A 342 -45.71 22.31 -8.18
C ILE A 342 -45.44 20.85 -8.59
N THR A 343 -44.54 20.62 -9.56
CA THR A 343 -44.27 19.28 -10.09
C THR A 343 -43.34 18.48 -9.18
N ALA A 344 -42.38 19.16 -8.54
CA ALA A 344 -41.71 18.66 -7.35
C ALA A 344 -42.67 18.72 -6.14
N ASP A 345 -42.46 17.84 -5.17
CA ASP A 345 -43.16 17.73 -3.89
C ASP A 345 -42.25 16.91 -2.94
N ASP A 346 -42.38 17.06 -1.63
CA ASP A 346 -41.52 16.39 -0.62
C ASP A 346 -41.54 14.85 -0.70
N THR A 347 -42.52 14.31 -1.43
CA THR A 347 -42.86 12.90 -1.55
C THR A 347 -43.18 12.43 -2.98
N THR A 348 -43.01 13.26 -4.02
CA THR A 348 -42.95 12.75 -5.40
C THR A 348 -41.63 12.05 -5.66
N ASP A 349 -41.63 11.21 -6.69
CA ASP A 349 -40.55 10.33 -7.18
C ASP A 349 -40.75 10.39 -8.70
N PHE A 350 -40.23 11.44 -9.33
CA PHE A 350 -40.68 11.88 -10.66
C PHE A 350 -40.32 10.87 -11.75
N ASP A 351 -39.10 10.35 -11.73
CA ASP A 351 -38.64 9.37 -12.71
C ASP A 351 -39.00 7.91 -12.36
N GLY A 352 -39.34 7.66 -11.08
CA GLY A 352 -39.82 6.38 -10.57
C GLY A 352 -38.72 5.44 -10.09
N ASP A 353 -37.50 5.94 -9.88
CA ASP A 353 -36.38 5.19 -9.32
C ASP A 353 -36.33 5.16 -7.79
N GLY A 354 -37.24 5.82 -7.07
CA GLY A 354 -37.54 5.53 -5.65
C GLY A 354 -36.89 6.43 -4.60
N SER A 355 -36.23 7.51 -5.01
CA SER A 355 -35.87 8.67 -4.20
C SER A 355 -37.09 9.57 -4.19
N SER A 356 -37.24 10.43 -3.18
CA SER A 356 -38.13 11.57 -3.40
C SER A 356 -37.41 12.69 -4.14
N ASP A 357 -38.14 13.54 -4.85
CA ASP A 357 -37.58 14.73 -5.51
C ASP A 357 -36.83 15.62 -4.48
N LEU A 358 -37.25 15.58 -3.19
CA LEU A 358 -36.55 16.19 -2.05
C LEU A 358 -35.26 15.48 -1.62
N ASP A 359 -35.17 14.15 -1.75
CA ASP A 359 -33.90 13.45 -1.56
C ASP A 359 -32.95 13.71 -2.74
N GLU A 360 -33.46 13.83 -3.98
CA GLU A 360 -32.68 14.20 -5.16
C GLU A 360 -32.15 15.63 -5.08
N PHE A 361 -32.99 16.59 -4.65
CA PHE A 361 -32.59 17.95 -4.31
C PHE A 361 -31.46 18.01 -3.27
N ARG A 362 -31.52 17.16 -2.22
CA ARG A 362 -30.47 17.08 -1.19
C ARG A 362 -29.17 16.46 -1.67
N TYR A 363 -29.22 15.59 -2.67
CA TYR A 363 -28.05 14.88 -3.20
C TYR A 363 -27.55 15.44 -4.55
N ASP A 364 -28.20 16.48 -5.06
CA ASP A 364 -27.88 17.17 -6.32
C ASP A 364 -27.87 16.21 -7.54
N SER A 365 -28.85 15.29 -7.56
CA SER A 365 -29.05 14.33 -8.65
C SER A 365 -30.14 14.80 -9.64
N ASP A 366 -30.05 14.39 -10.90
CA ASP A 366 -31.02 14.73 -11.96
C ASP A 366 -32.36 14.00 -11.72
N PRO A 367 -33.43 14.71 -11.29
CA PRO A 367 -34.70 14.10 -10.91
C PRO A 367 -35.53 13.65 -12.13
N GLN A 368 -34.98 13.77 -13.33
CA GLN A 368 -35.60 13.36 -14.59
C GLN A 368 -34.91 12.14 -15.21
N TYR A 369 -33.78 11.68 -14.65
CA TYR A 369 -32.97 10.60 -15.24
C TYR A 369 -32.09 9.81 -14.27
N ALA A 370 -32.60 8.67 -13.83
CA ALA A 370 -31.88 7.57 -13.20
C ALA A 370 -30.93 6.82 -14.17
N PRO A 371 -29.60 6.96 -14.03
CA PRO A 371 -28.65 6.24 -14.85
C PRO A 371 -28.48 4.77 -14.39
N PRO A 372 -28.09 3.86 -15.29
CA PRO A 372 -27.70 2.50 -14.91
C PRO A 372 -26.41 2.50 -14.06
N PHE A 373 -26.34 1.62 -13.05
CA PHE A 373 -25.12 1.37 -12.29
C PHE A 373 -24.13 0.58 -13.17
N VAL A 374 -23.18 1.32 -13.76
CA VAL A 374 -22.15 0.85 -14.70
C VAL A 374 -20.77 0.76 -14.03
N ASP A 375 -19.76 0.37 -14.81
CA ASP A 375 -18.37 0.28 -14.37
C ASP A 375 -18.08 -0.75 -13.26
N THR A 376 -18.94 -1.74 -13.05
CA THR A 376 -18.77 -2.71 -11.96
C THR A 376 -17.74 -3.81 -12.26
N ALA A 377 -16.83 -4.09 -11.31
CA ALA A 377 -15.68 -5.00 -11.54
C ALA A 377 -15.58 -6.18 -10.54
N PRO A 378 -15.99 -6.01 -9.27
CA PRO A 378 -16.52 -7.13 -8.49
C PRO A 378 -17.90 -6.81 -7.92
N ILE A 379 -18.73 -7.85 -7.79
CA ILE A 379 -20.07 -7.83 -7.18
C ILE A 379 -20.16 -8.94 -6.12
N ALA A 380 -20.87 -8.69 -5.02
CA ALA A 380 -21.16 -9.71 -4.01
C ALA A 380 -22.57 -9.57 -3.41
N ALA A 381 -23.22 -10.68 -3.13
CA ALA A 381 -24.61 -10.75 -2.65
C ALA A 381 -24.70 -11.49 -1.31
N GLY A 382 -25.15 -10.79 -0.27
CA GLY A 382 -25.25 -11.30 1.09
C GLY A 382 -26.62 -11.90 1.41
N GLY A 383 -26.99 -11.92 2.69
CA GLY A 383 -28.29 -12.43 3.12
C GLY A 383 -29.47 -11.63 2.55
N ASP A 384 -29.51 -10.34 2.84
CA ASP A 384 -30.54 -9.41 2.33
C ASP A 384 -29.89 -8.07 1.89
N HIS A 385 -28.60 -8.09 1.52
CA HIS A 385 -27.84 -6.93 1.04
C HIS A 385 -26.92 -7.31 -0.14
N SER A 386 -26.36 -6.30 -0.80
CA SER A 386 -25.51 -6.42 -1.98
C SER A 386 -24.35 -5.42 -1.90
N LEU A 387 -23.22 -5.75 -2.52
CA LEU A 387 -22.01 -4.96 -2.61
C LEU A 387 -21.52 -4.93 -4.07
N ALA A 388 -20.91 -3.82 -4.50
CA ALA A 388 -20.17 -3.76 -5.75
C ALA A 388 -19.08 -2.67 -5.69
N GLN A 389 -17.97 -2.87 -6.38
CA GLN A 389 -16.99 -1.81 -6.64
C GLN A 389 -17.09 -1.36 -8.10
N ARG A 390 -16.92 -0.05 -8.34
CA ARG A 390 -16.82 0.55 -9.68
C ARG A 390 -15.34 0.71 -10.13
N THR A 391 -15.11 0.99 -11.42
CA THR A 391 -13.75 1.16 -11.99
C THR A 391 -13.00 2.36 -11.42
N ASP A 392 -13.69 3.35 -10.86
CA ASP A 392 -13.12 4.44 -10.05
C ASP A 392 -12.47 3.94 -8.74
N GLY A 393 -12.59 2.65 -8.46
CA GLY A 393 -12.03 1.96 -7.31
C GLY A 393 -12.94 1.96 -6.09
N ARG A 394 -14.02 2.76 -6.05
CA ARG A 394 -14.87 2.96 -4.88
C ARG A 394 -15.81 1.78 -4.63
N LEU A 395 -16.08 1.52 -3.35
CA LEU A 395 -17.00 0.48 -2.91
C LEU A 395 -18.40 1.03 -2.58
N TYR A 396 -19.42 0.33 -3.04
CA TYR A 396 -20.84 0.62 -2.84
C TYR A 396 -21.57 -0.57 -2.20
N ALA A 397 -22.64 -0.28 -1.46
CA ALA A 397 -23.45 -1.27 -0.76
C ALA A 397 -24.94 -0.88 -0.73
N TRP A 398 -25.83 -1.87 -0.83
CA TRP A 398 -27.29 -1.64 -0.80
C TRP A 398 -28.12 -2.78 -0.21
N GLY A 399 -29.39 -2.50 0.07
CA GLY A 399 -30.34 -3.42 0.68
C GLY A 399 -30.45 -3.26 2.20
N TYR A 400 -30.56 -4.38 2.93
CA TYR A 400 -30.77 -4.39 4.38
C TYR A 400 -29.54 -3.90 5.17
N ASN A 401 -29.74 -2.99 6.12
CA ASN A 401 -28.65 -2.41 6.93
C ASN A 401 -28.89 -2.48 8.45
N GLY A 402 -29.86 -3.27 8.93
CA GLY A 402 -30.22 -3.27 10.36
C GLY A 402 -29.09 -3.69 11.31
N ASN A 403 -27.99 -4.24 10.79
CA ASN A 403 -26.77 -4.58 11.51
C ASN A 403 -25.54 -3.71 11.17
N GLY A 404 -25.64 -2.77 10.23
CA GLY A 404 -24.52 -1.94 9.75
C GLY A 404 -23.74 -2.58 8.59
N GLN A 405 -24.31 -3.57 7.91
CA GLN A 405 -23.64 -4.35 6.85
C GLN A 405 -23.41 -3.58 5.54
N LEU A 406 -24.00 -2.40 5.38
CA LEU A 406 -23.72 -1.54 4.23
C LEU A 406 -22.41 -0.76 4.41
N GLY A 407 -22.04 -0.37 5.63
CA GLY A 407 -20.76 0.31 5.85
C GLY A 407 -20.82 1.81 5.55
N ASP A 408 -22.01 2.41 5.64
CA ASP A 408 -22.32 3.81 5.31
C ASP A 408 -22.44 4.70 6.56
N GLY A 409 -21.91 4.25 7.71
CA GLY A 409 -22.08 4.88 9.02
C GLY A 409 -23.51 4.80 9.60
N SER A 410 -24.44 4.15 8.89
CA SER A 410 -25.85 4.09 9.28
C SER A 410 -26.31 2.68 9.69
N TYR A 411 -27.58 2.59 10.08
CA TYR A 411 -28.31 1.32 10.22
C TYR A 411 -29.59 1.32 9.37
N THR A 412 -29.62 2.18 8.34
CA THR A 412 -30.78 2.44 7.48
C THR A 412 -30.60 1.69 6.17
N ASN A 413 -31.62 0.96 5.74
CA ASN A 413 -31.59 0.26 4.46
C ASN A 413 -31.42 1.27 3.31
N ARG A 414 -30.76 0.86 2.22
CA ARG A 414 -30.61 1.68 1.01
C ARG A 414 -31.28 0.97 -0.16
N ASN A 415 -32.12 1.70 -0.90
CA ASN A 415 -32.77 1.22 -2.12
C ASN A 415 -31.92 1.35 -3.39
N TYR A 416 -30.72 1.89 -3.21
CA TYR A 416 -29.65 2.08 -4.19
C TYR A 416 -28.33 1.61 -3.63
N PRO A 417 -27.34 1.33 -4.50
CA PRO A 417 -25.94 1.51 -4.16
C PRO A 417 -25.75 2.80 -3.34
N ALA A 418 -25.06 2.71 -2.22
CA ALA A 418 -24.60 3.85 -1.45
C ALA A 418 -23.13 3.64 -1.09
N PHE A 419 -22.36 4.72 -1.01
CA PHE A 419 -20.93 4.63 -0.70
C PHE A 419 -20.64 3.95 0.64
N VAL A 420 -19.67 3.03 0.62
CA VAL A 420 -19.02 2.54 1.84
C VAL A 420 -17.98 3.56 2.28
N ARG A 421 -18.05 3.97 3.55
CA ARG A 421 -17.19 5.00 4.15
C ARG A 421 -16.49 4.47 5.40
N ASP A 422 -15.24 4.86 5.62
CA ASP A 422 -14.51 4.53 6.84
C ASP A 422 -14.96 5.36 8.07
N ASP A 423 -14.34 5.14 9.22
CA ASP A 423 -14.69 5.84 10.47
C ASP A 423 -14.29 7.34 10.49
N THR A 424 -13.66 7.84 9.43
CA THR A 424 -13.42 9.27 9.16
C THR A 424 -14.44 9.87 8.18
N GLY A 425 -15.29 9.04 7.57
CA GLY A 425 -16.23 9.43 6.51
C GLY A 425 -15.63 9.39 5.09
N ALA A 426 -14.35 9.05 4.95
CA ALA A 426 -13.69 8.92 3.66
C ALA A 426 -14.18 7.68 2.89
N PHE A 427 -14.16 7.74 1.56
CA PHE A 427 -14.56 6.61 0.72
C PHE A 427 -13.59 5.43 0.90
N VAL A 428 -14.11 4.20 0.94
CA VAL A 428 -13.28 3.01 0.76
C VAL A 428 -13.03 2.80 -0.73
N TYR A 429 -11.76 2.75 -1.12
CA TYR A 429 -11.32 2.58 -2.51
C TYR A 429 -10.19 1.53 -2.62
N ASP A 430 -9.71 1.27 -3.83
CA ASP A 430 -8.65 0.29 -4.12
C ASP A 430 -9.01 -1.13 -3.60
N ILE A 431 -10.18 -1.63 -3.97
CA ILE A 431 -10.62 -2.98 -3.57
C ILE A 431 -10.05 -4.03 -4.52
N GLN A 432 -9.54 -5.13 -3.96
CA GLN A 432 -9.07 -6.33 -4.68
C GLN A 432 -10.13 -7.45 -4.69
N ASP A 433 -10.85 -7.65 -3.59
CA ASP A 433 -11.89 -8.69 -3.48
C ASP A 433 -12.94 -8.31 -2.42
N ILE A 434 -14.19 -8.76 -2.60
CA ILE A 434 -15.31 -8.48 -1.70
C ILE A 434 -16.10 -9.75 -1.39
N ALA A 435 -16.63 -9.83 -0.16
CA ALA A 435 -17.55 -10.89 0.21
C ALA A 435 -18.65 -10.40 1.14
N ALA A 436 -19.89 -10.69 0.78
CA ALA A 436 -21.08 -10.40 1.57
C ALA A 436 -21.53 -11.67 2.31
N GLY A 437 -21.58 -11.60 3.63
CA GLY A 437 -22.06 -12.67 4.51
C GLY A 437 -23.57 -12.58 4.77
N GLY A 438 -24.04 -13.27 5.80
CA GLY A 438 -25.47 -13.25 6.16
C GLY A 438 -25.97 -11.87 6.62
N ASP A 439 -25.16 -11.18 7.43
CA ASP A 439 -25.47 -9.87 8.01
C ASP A 439 -24.18 -9.03 8.19
N HIS A 440 -23.12 -9.34 7.45
CA HIS A 440 -21.80 -8.71 7.57
C HIS A 440 -21.09 -8.70 6.21
N SER A 441 -20.05 -7.88 6.08
CA SER A 441 -19.34 -7.63 4.82
C SER A 441 -17.83 -7.67 5.06
N LEU A 442 -17.07 -8.06 4.04
CA LEU A 442 -15.60 -8.14 4.01
C LEU A 442 -15.09 -7.49 2.73
N ALA A 443 -13.95 -6.82 2.80
CA ALA A 443 -13.18 -6.41 1.62
C ALA A 443 -11.67 -6.57 1.84
N VAL A 444 -10.96 -6.94 0.78
CA VAL A 444 -9.50 -6.90 0.68
C VAL A 444 -9.14 -5.67 -0.15
N LEU A 445 -8.23 -4.83 0.36
CA LEU A 445 -7.71 -3.67 -0.35
C LEU A 445 -6.47 -4.05 -1.19
N GLY A 446 -6.08 -3.23 -2.17
CA GLY A 446 -4.99 -3.50 -3.11
C GLY A 446 -3.60 -3.58 -2.49
N ASP A 447 -3.43 -3.08 -1.26
CA ASP A 447 -2.23 -3.27 -0.43
C ASP A 447 -2.21 -4.62 0.34
N GLY A 448 -3.28 -5.41 0.25
CA GLY A 448 -3.50 -6.66 0.98
C GLY A 448 -4.22 -6.51 2.33
N SER A 449 -4.56 -5.28 2.74
CA SER A 449 -5.28 -5.00 3.98
C SER A 449 -6.69 -5.57 3.98
N LEU A 450 -7.09 -6.19 5.09
CA LEU A 450 -8.38 -6.83 5.25
C LEU A 450 -9.29 -6.05 6.20
N ILE A 451 -10.45 -5.62 5.71
CA ILE A 451 -11.47 -4.85 6.45
C ILE A 451 -12.82 -5.58 6.50
N SER A 452 -13.66 -5.23 7.48
CA SER A 452 -14.99 -5.84 7.67
C SER A 452 -15.98 -4.96 8.42
N TRP A 453 -17.29 -5.13 8.19
CA TRP A 453 -18.36 -4.37 8.86
C TRP A 453 -19.67 -5.15 8.98
N GLY A 454 -20.64 -4.62 9.72
CA GLY A 454 -21.94 -5.24 10.00
C GLY A 454 -22.00 -6.06 11.30
N TYR A 455 -22.79 -7.14 11.30
CA TYR A 455 -23.08 -7.95 12.48
C TYR A 455 -21.84 -8.70 12.99
N ASN A 456 -21.58 -8.60 14.30
CA ASN A 456 -20.39 -9.21 14.93
C ASN A 456 -20.71 -10.11 16.14
N GLY A 457 -21.95 -10.59 16.30
CA GLY A 457 -22.38 -11.28 17.53
C GLY A 457 -21.63 -12.58 17.87
N TYR A 458 -20.80 -13.11 16.96
CA TYR A 458 -19.92 -14.26 17.17
C TYR A 458 -18.44 -13.97 16.89
N GLY A 459 -18.07 -12.71 16.66
CA GLY A 459 -16.71 -12.30 16.31
C GLY A 459 -16.37 -12.41 14.82
N GLN A 460 -17.37 -12.44 13.92
CA GLN A 460 -17.17 -12.61 12.48
C GLN A 460 -16.54 -11.41 11.75
N LEU A 461 -16.40 -10.26 12.41
CA LEU A 461 -15.59 -9.15 11.93
C LEU A 461 -14.10 -9.34 12.23
N GLY A 462 -13.73 -10.20 13.18
CA GLY A 462 -12.30 -10.46 13.44
C GLY A 462 -11.54 -9.29 14.08
N ASP A 463 -12.25 -8.23 14.49
CA ASP A 463 -11.72 -7.02 15.15
C ASP A 463 -11.36 -7.24 16.64
N GLY A 464 -11.26 -8.49 17.09
CA GLY A 464 -11.10 -8.87 18.49
C GLY A 464 -12.38 -8.79 19.33
N THR A 465 -13.45 -8.14 18.85
CA THR A 465 -14.67 -7.86 19.63
C THR A 465 -15.83 -8.82 19.32
N ASN A 466 -17.02 -8.53 19.87
CA ASN A 466 -18.29 -9.10 19.37
C ASN A 466 -19.32 -7.97 19.15
N THR A 467 -18.83 -6.77 18.81
CA THR A 467 -19.62 -5.55 18.66
C THR A 467 -19.83 -5.27 17.18
N ARG A 468 -21.08 -5.09 16.74
CA ARG A 468 -21.40 -4.74 15.35
C ARG A 468 -20.81 -3.38 14.99
N ARG A 469 -20.51 -3.16 13.70
CA ARG A 469 -19.96 -1.91 13.17
C ARG A 469 -20.84 -1.41 12.02
N ALA A 470 -21.09 -0.11 11.96
CA ALA A 470 -21.75 0.55 10.83
C ALA A 470 -20.76 1.03 9.77
N ASP A 471 -19.47 0.96 10.10
CA ASP A 471 -18.32 1.42 9.33
C ASP A 471 -17.31 0.26 9.25
N PRO A 472 -16.50 0.17 8.18
CA PRO A 472 -15.37 -0.75 8.08
C PRO A 472 -14.41 -0.67 9.27
N VAL A 473 -13.99 -1.83 9.76
CA VAL A 473 -12.89 -1.97 10.73
C VAL A 473 -11.87 -2.98 10.24
N ALA A 474 -10.60 -2.71 10.49
CA ALA A 474 -9.51 -3.64 10.20
C ALA A 474 -9.70 -4.99 10.92
N VAL A 475 -9.48 -6.07 10.20
CA VAL A 475 -9.38 -7.43 10.77
C VAL A 475 -8.00 -7.57 11.40
N ILE A 476 -7.95 -7.91 12.69
CA ILE A 476 -6.70 -7.98 13.46
C ILE A 476 -6.38 -9.42 13.85
N ASP A 477 -5.09 -9.73 13.90
CA ASP A 477 -4.59 -11.07 14.15
C ASP A 477 -4.63 -11.48 15.65
N GLY A 478 -3.95 -12.57 16.01
CA GLY A 478 -3.89 -13.05 17.39
C GLY A 478 -3.06 -12.19 18.36
N TYR A 479 -2.28 -11.23 17.86
CA TYR A 479 -1.48 -10.27 18.63
C TYR A 479 -2.12 -8.87 18.65
N GLY A 480 -3.03 -8.59 17.71
CA GLY A 480 -3.74 -7.33 17.56
C GLY A 480 -3.23 -6.46 16.41
N ASP A 481 -2.36 -7.01 15.56
CA ASP A 481 -1.83 -6.34 14.38
C ASP A 481 -2.79 -6.56 13.18
N PRO A 482 -3.00 -5.57 12.28
CA PRO A 482 -3.84 -5.75 11.09
C PRO A 482 -3.36 -6.87 10.17
N VAL A 483 -4.31 -7.58 9.55
CA VAL A 483 -4.04 -8.54 8.48
C VAL A 483 -3.84 -7.78 7.16
N ILE A 484 -2.64 -7.90 6.58
CA ILE A 484 -2.18 -7.17 5.38
C ILE A 484 -1.62 -8.09 4.28
N ASP A 485 -1.85 -9.40 4.40
CA ASP A 485 -1.38 -10.44 3.47
C ASP A 485 -2.54 -11.21 2.81
N ALA A 486 -3.76 -10.65 2.85
CA ALA A 486 -4.94 -11.24 2.24
C ALA A 486 -4.97 -11.00 0.72
N VAL A 487 -5.50 -11.98 -0.03
CA VAL A 487 -5.67 -11.88 -1.49
C VAL A 487 -7.05 -12.29 -1.99
N SER A 488 -7.88 -12.87 -1.13
CA SER A 488 -9.29 -13.15 -1.40
C SER A 488 -10.06 -13.48 -0.11
N VAL A 489 -11.37 -13.23 -0.10
CA VAL A 489 -12.27 -13.43 1.04
C VAL A 489 -13.47 -14.33 0.71
N ALA A 490 -14.05 -14.95 1.73
CA ALA A 490 -15.38 -15.55 1.63
C ALA A 490 -16.12 -15.46 2.96
N ALA A 491 -17.39 -15.05 2.91
CA ALA A 491 -18.23 -14.85 4.08
C ALA A 491 -19.37 -15.89 4.10
N GLY A 492 -19.46 -16.66 5.18
CA GLY A 492 -20.64 -17.48 5.46
C GLY A 492 -21.66 -16.70 6.29
N ALA A 493 -22.74 -17.35 6.72
CA ALA A 493 -23.82 -16.64 7.41
C ALA A 493 -23.39 -15.94 8.73
N ASN A 494 -22.38 -16.46 9.43
CA ASN A 494 -21.90 -15.94 10.73
C ASN A 494 -20.39 -16.22 10.93
N HIS A 495 -19.63 -16.48 9.87
CA HIS A 495 -18.21 -16.79 9.91
C HIS A 495 -17.53 -16.29 8.64
N SER A 496 -16.23 -16.10 8.69
CA SER A 496 -15.45 -15.43 7.66
C SER A 496 -14.18 -16.22 7.36
N LEU A 497 -13.73 -16.16 6.11
CA LEU A 497 -12.51 -16.79 5.61
C LEU A 497 -11.68 -15.75 4.86
N ALA A 498 -10.36 -15.84 4.96
CA ALA A 498 -9.43 -15.16 4.05
C ALA A 498 -8.39 -16.15 3.53
N LEU A 499 -8.08 -16.02 2.24
CA LEU A 499 -6.94 -16.63 1.58
C LEU A 499 -5.78 -15.64 1.62
N LEU A 500 -4.61 -16.12 2.04
CA LEU A 500 -3.38 -15.33 2.10
C LEU A 500 -2.49 -15.57 0.88
N ASP A 501 -1.56 -14.65 0.61
CA ASP A 501 -0.58 -14.72 -0.49
C ASP A 501 0.27 -16.02 -0.45
N ASP A 502 0.57 -16.54 0.74
CA ASP A 502 1.28 -17.80 0.98
C ASP A 502 0.47 -19.07 0.61
N GLY A 503 -0.80 -18.90 0.22
CA GLY A 503 -1.74 -19.96 -0.12
C GLY A 503 -2.26 -20.73 1.09
N SER A 504 -2.18 -20.18 2.30
CA SER A 504 -2.83 -20.69 3.51
C SER A 504 -4.11 -19.91 3.83
N LEU A 505 -4.89 -20.43 4.79
CA LEU A 505 -6.20 -19.87 5.13
C LEU A 505 -6.31 -19.41 6.58
N LEU A 506 -6.98 -18.28 6.75
CA LEU A 506 -7.51 -17.77 8.00
C LEU A 506 -9.04 -17.97 8.05
N ALA A 507 -9.57 -18.18 9.26
CA ALA A 507 -11.00 -18.27 9.53
C ALA A 507 -11.36 -17.68 10.91
N TRP A 508 -12.50 -16.99 11.02
CA TRP A 508 -13.01 -16.42 12.29
C TRP A 508 -14.55 -16.33 12.33
N GLY A 509 -15.10 -15.97 13.49
CA GLY A 509 -16.53 -15.92 13.77
C GLY A 509 -17.08 -17.19 14.43
N TYR A 510 -18.33 -17.53 14.11
CA TYR A 510 -19.07 -18.65 14.70
C TYR A 510 -18.47 -20.01 14.33
N ASN A 511 -18.23 -20.88 15.32
CA ASN A 511 -17.60 -22.20 15.11
C ASN A 511 -18.40 -23.39 15.68
N GLY A 512 -19.71 -23.24 15.95
CA GLY A 512 -20.50 -24.26 16.65
C GLY A 512 -20.58 -25.64 15.96
N TYR A 513 -20.20 -25.73 14.67
CA TYR A 513 -20.15 -26.96 13.90
C TYR A 513 -18.73 -27.31 13.39
N GLY A 514 -17.71 -26.53 13.76
CA GLY A 514 -16.33 -26.72 13.30
C GLY A 514 -15.96 -25.98 12.00
N GLN A 515 -16.77 -25.02 11.56
CA GLN A 515 -16.59 -24.28 10.30
C GLN A 515 -15.35 -23.37 10.25
N LEU A 516 -14.65 -23.14 11.36
CA LEU A 516 -13.34 -22.47 11.29
C LEU A 516 -12.19 -23.43 10.95
N GLY A 517 -12.43 -24.74 10.98
CA GLY A 517 -11.43 -25.75 10.60
C GLY A 517 -10.19 -25.81 11.51
N ASP A 518 -10.20 -25.13 12.65
CA ASP A 518 -9.05 -24.98 13.57
C ASP A 518 -8.79 -26.21 14.46
N GLY A 519 -9.57 -27.27 14.29
CA GLY A 519 -9.60 -28.46 15.15
C GLY A 519 -10.54 -28.33 16.36
N THR A 520 -11.28 -27.23 16.49
CA THR A 520 -12.19 -26.96 17.61
C THR A 520 -13.62 -26.67 17.14
N THR A 521 -14.53 -26.45 18.10
CA THR A 521 -15.90 -25.97 17.85
C THR A 521 -16.20 -24.72 18.66
N THR A 522 -15.19 -23.88 18.90
CA THR A 522 -15.25 -22.67 19.72
C THR A 522 -15.10 -21.44 18.81
N SER A 523 -16.06 -20.52 18.86
CA SER A 523 -16.02 -19.27 18.07
C SER A 523 -14.78 -18.44 18.39
N LYS A 524 -14.36 -17.61 17.43
CA LYS A 524 -13.15 -16.78 17.52
C LYS A 524 -13.46 -15.37 17.05
N SER A 525 -13.09 -14.37 17.85
CA SER A 525 -13.16 -12.95 17.45
C SER A 525 -11.88 -12.43 16.79
N THR A 526 -10.89 -13.30 16.56
CA THR A 526 -9.71 -13.02 15.73
C THR A 526 -9.43 -14.23 14.81
N PRO A 527 -8.76 -14.03 13.67
CA PRO A 527 -8.41 -15.07 12.71
C PRO A 527 -7.60 -16.24 13.30
N VAL A 528 -7.96 -17.46 12.92
CA VAL A 528 -7.20 -18.69 13.21
C VAL A 528 -6.89 -19.46 11.92
N ARG A 529 -5.73 -20.13 11.87
CA ARG A 529 -5.31 -20.92 10.70
C ARG A 529 -6.12 -22.22 10.57
N VAL A 530 -6.63 -22.49 9.37
CA VAL A 530 -7.37 -23.73 9.02
C VAL A 530 -6.42 -24.93 9.02
N ARG A 531 -6.88 -26.08 9.55
CA ARG A 531 -6.11 -27.33 9.64
C ARG A 531 -6.71 -28.45 8.80
N ASP A 532 -5.85 -29.35 8.35
CA ASP A 532 -6.24 -30.61 7.74
C ASP A 532 -6.60 -31.69 8.77
N ALA A 533 -7.03 -32.87 8.28
CA ALA A 533 -7.45 -33.99 9.11
C ALA A 533 -6.35 -34.60 10.03
N VAL A 534 -5.06 -34.27 9.84
CA VAL A 534 -3.97 -34.70 10.73
C VAL A 534 -3.48 -33.58 11.66
N GLY A 535 -3.97 -32.35 11.47
CA GLY A 535 -3.73 -31.19 12.33
C GLY A 535 -2.71 -30.19 11.78
N ASP A 536 -2.16 -30.46 10.59
CA ASP A 536 -1.22 -29.57 9.90
C ASP A 536 -1.98 -28.39 9.25
N THR A 537 -1.33 -27.24 9.07
CA THR A 537 -1.93 -26.07 8.41
C THR A 537 -2.27 -26.39 6.95
N LEU A 538 -3.50 -26.10 6.53
CA LEU A 538 -3.93 -26.29 5.14
C LEU A 538 -3.24 -25.24 4.25
N THR A 539 -2.59 -25.69 3.18
CA THR A 539 -1.71 -24.86 2.33
C THR A 539 -1.77 -25.22 0.84
N GLY A 540 -1.46 -24.24 0.00
CA GLY A 540 -1.52 -24.31 -1.46
C GLY A 540 -2.94 -24.13 -2.01
N ILE A 541 -3.80 -23.43 -1.26
CA ILE A 541 -5.15 -23.04 -1.66
C ILE A 541 -5.08 -21.90 -2.68
N ILE A 542 -6.08 -21.84 -3.57
CA ILE A 542 -6.19 -20.85 -4.65
C ILE A 542 -7.59 -20.22 -4.76
N ALA A 543 -8.60 -20.76 -4.09
CA ALA A 543 -9.93 -20.15 -3.95
C ALA A 543 -10.63 -20.70 -2.70
N VAL A 544 -11.54 -19.91 -2.14
CA VAL A 544 -12.38 -20.25 -0.98
C VAL A 544 -13.86 -20.00 -1.30
N ALA A 545 -14.75 -20.70 -0.58
CA ALA A 545 -16.18 -20.38 -0.57
C ALA A 545 -16.76 -20.76 0.79
N ALA A 546 -17.79 -20.05 1.25
CA ALA A 546 -18.38 -20.25 2.57
C ALA A 546 -19.91 -20.37 2.48
N GLY A 547 -20.45 -21.51 2.90
CA GLY A 547 -21.90 -21.68 3.06
C GLY A 547 -22.37 -21.26 4.45
N GLN A 548 -23.61 -21.60 4.84
CA GLN A 548 -24.21 -21.13 6.10
C GLN A 548 -23.31 -21.40 7.32
N ASN A 549 -22.89 -22.65 7.47
CA ASN A 549 -22.11 -23.15 8.61
C ASN A 549 -21.06 -24.19 8.16
N PHE A 550 -20.57 -24.07 6.93
CA PHE A 550 -19.54 -24.94 6.37
C PHE A 550 -18.71 -24.13 5.37
N SER A 551 -17.52 -24.63 5.05
CA SER A 551 -16.53 -23.92 4.25
C SER A 551 -15.92 -24.86 3.23
N LEU A 552 -15.54 -24.31 2.08
CA LEU A 552 -14.86 -24.99 0.99
C LEU A 552 -13.53 -24.30 0.68
N ALA A 553 -12.55 -25.08 0.21
CA ALA A 553 -11.31 -24.57 -0.34
C ALA A 553 -10.88 -25.38 -1.56
N LEU A 554 -10.50 -24.68 -2.63
CA LEU A 554 -9.89 -25.28 -3.81
C LEU A 554 -8.37 -25.20 -3.70
N ARG A 555 -7.70 -26.34 -3.86
CA ARG A 555 -6.25 -26.44 -3.84
C ARG A 555 -5.67 -26.39 -5.26
N SER A 556 -4.48 -25.83 -5.41
CA SER A 556 -3.67 -25.77 -6.66
C SER A 556 -3.33 -27.12 -7.31
N ASP A 557 -3.64 -28.26 -6.66
CA ASP A 557 -3.59 -29.60 -7.26
C ASP A 557 -4.94 -30.06 -7.86
N GLY A 558 -5.93 -29.16 -7.91
CA GLY A 558 -7.29 -29.37 -8.40
C GLY A 558 -8.20 -30.11 -7.43
N THR A 559 -7.78 -30.36 -6.19
CA THR A 559 -8.59 -31.04 -5.16
C THR A 559 -9.39 -30.07 -4.30
N VAL A 560 -10.63 -30.43 -3.98
CA VAL A 560 -11.52 -29.64 -3.12
C VAL A 560 -11.54 -30.20 -1.70
N TRP A 561 -11.52 -29.29 -0.73
CA TRP A 561 -11.58 -29.57 0.69
C TRP A 561 -12.79 -28.90 1.33
N ALA A 562 -13.37 -29.51 2.36
CA ALA A 562 -14.56 -29.04 3.05
C ALA A 562 -14.51 -29.29 4.56
N TRP A 563 -15.08 -28.39 5.37
CA TRP A 563 -15.24 -28.57 6.83
C TRP A 563 -16.45 -27.80 7.38
N GLY A 564 -16.81 -28.05 8.64
CA GLY A 564 -17.99 -27.51 9.30
C GLY A 564 -19.17 -28.49 9.36
N ARG A 565 -20.39 -27.95 9.25
CA ARG A 565 -21.67 -28.68 9.35
C ARG A 565 -21.87 -29.65 8.17
N ASN A 566 -22.42 -30.84 8.41
CA ASN A 566 -22.56 -31.89 7.37
C ASN A 566 -23.90 -32.65 7.38
N TYR A 567 -24.97 -32.14 8.01
CA TYR A 567 -26.20 -32.93 8.20
C TYR A 567 -26.91 -33.36 6.90
N GLN A 568 -26.68 -32.64 5.80
CA GLN A 568 -27.21 -32.94 4.46
C GLN A 568 -26.16 -33.63 3.56
N GLY A 569 -24.88 -33.60 3.95
CA GLY A 569 -23.77 -34.11 3.13
C GLY A 569 -23.00 -33.01 2.41
N GLN A 570 -23.14 -31.74 2.84
CA GLN A 570 -22.49 -30.57 2.25
C GLN A 570 -20.95 -30.58 2.30
N LEU A 571 -20.33 -31.49 3.07
CA LEU A 571 -18.87 -31.70 2.99
C LEU A 571 -18.44 -32.63 1.85
N GLY A 572 -19.38 -33.30 1.17
CA GLY A 572 -19.08 -34.16 0.02
C GLY A 572 -18.17 -35.35 0.32
N ASP A 573 -17.99 -35.70 1.59
CA ASP A 573 -17.06 -36.73 2.11
C ASP A 573 -17.67 -38.14 2.17
N GLY A 574 -18.91 -38.30 1.70
CA GLY A 574 -19.71 -39.52 1.81
C GLY A 574 -20.40 -39.72 3.17
N THR A 575 -20.24 -38.79 4.11
CA THR A 575 -20.81 -38.90 5.47
C THR A 575 -21.97 -37.92 5.71
N ASN A 576 -22.44 -37.83 6.96
CA ASN A 576 -23.25 -36.70 7.45
C ASN A 576 -22.69 -36.18 8.80
N SER A 577 -21.40 -36.40 9.04
CA SER A 577 -20.74 -36.03 10.28
C SER A 577 -20.05 -34.67 10.09
N ASN A 578 -20.32 -33.73 11.00
CA ASN A 578 -19.60 -32.45 11.01
C ASN A 578 -18.10 -32.70 11.20
N SER A 579 -17.27 -31.82 10.66
CA SER A 579 -15.81 -31.90 10.79
C SER A 579 -15.21 -30.57 11.22
N ALA A 580 -14.42 -30.58 12.30
CA ALA A 580 -13.69 -29.41 12.80
C ALA A 580 -12.33 -29.18 12.09
N SER A 581 -12.06 -29.91 11.01
CA SER A 581 -10.83 -29.84 10.21
C SER A 581 -11.13 -30.24 8.77
N ALA A 582 -10.37 -29.68 7.82
CA ALA A 582 -10.55 -29.88 6.39
C ALA A 582 -10.48 -31.36 5.99
N GLN A 583 -11.56 -31.86 5.38
CA GLN A 583 -11.66 -33.16 4.74
C GLN A 583 -11.66 -32.99 3.23
N ARG A 584 -11.27 -34.02 2.47
CA ARG A 584 -11.34 -33.99 1.00
C ARG A 584 -12.75 -34.35 0.53
N VAL A 585 -13.27 -33.62 -0.46
CA VAL A 585 -14.49 -34.00 -1.19
C VAL A 585 -14.22 -35.23 -2.04
N LEU A 586 -15.08 -36.25 -1.97
CA LEU A 586 -14.87 -37.57 -2.57
C LEU A 586 -15.93 -37.91 -3.63
N ASP A 587 -15.50 -38.48 -4.76
CA ASP A 587 -16.38 -39.05 -5.77
C ASP A 587 -17.15 -40.28 -5.25
N ALA A 588 -18.10 -40.78 -6.05
CA ALA A 588 -18.88 -41.98 -5.72
C ALA A 588 -18.06 -43.29 -5.57
N ARG A 589 -16.74 -43.27 -5.80
CA ARG A 589 -15.80 -44.38 -5.58
C ARG A 589 -15.00 -44.20 -4.28
N GLY A 590 -15.17 -43.09 -3.57
CA GLY A 590 -14.38 -42.72 -2.39
C GLY A 590 -13.01 -42.13 -2.73
N MET A 591 -12.80 -41.64 -3.95
CA MET A 591 -11.57 -41.00 -4.40
C MET A 591 -11.72 -39.48 -4.40
N PRO A 592 -10.70 -38.68 -4.00
CA PRO A 592 -10.80 -37.23 -4.09
C PRO A 592 -11.12 -36.74 -5.51
N ILE A 593 -12.08 -35.82 -5.63
CA ILE A 593 -12.30 -35.11 -6.90
C ILE A 593 -11.06 -34.29 -7.27
N ASN A 594 -10.82 -34.14 -8.56
CA ASN A 594 -9.63 -33.49 -9.13
C ASN A 594 -9.98 -32.77 -10.44
N GLY A 595 -9.09 -31.90 -10.92
CA GLY A 595 -9.32 -31.11 -12.12
C GLY A 595 -10.40 -30.03 -11.94
N VAL A 596 -10.64 -29.60 -10.70
CA VAL A 596 -11.52 -28.49 -10.35
C VAL A 596 -10.78 -27.16 -10.53
N VAL A 597 -11.46 -26.15 -11.07
CA VAL A 597 -10.95 -24.79 -11.31
C VAL A 597 -11.68 -23.70 -10.54
N ALA A 598 -12.93 -23.93 -10.14
CA ALA A 598 -13.70 -23.03 -9.28
C ALA A 598 -14.62 -23.81 -8.33
N VAL A 599 -14.99 -23.20 -7.21
CA VAL A 599 -15.92 -23.74 -6.21
C VAL A 599 -16.90 -22.65 -5.77
N ALA A 600 -18.13 -23.03 -5.48
CA ALA A 600 -19.14 -22.15 -4.89
C ALA A 600 -19.89 -22.89 -3.78
N ALA A 601 -20.45 -22.16 -2.80
CA ALA A 601 -21.14 -22.73 -1.66
C ALA A 601 -22.41 -21.94 -1.35
N GLY A 602 -23.56 -22.59 -1.49
CA GLY A 602 -24.83 -22.04 -0.99
C GLY A 602 -25.05 -22.37 0.48
N PHE A 603 -26.28 -22.22 0.98
CA PHE A 603 -26.58 -22.43 2.41
C PHE A 603 -26.09 -23.79 2.92
N ARG A 604 -26.38 -24.85 2.14
CA ARG A 604 -26.16 -26.26 2.50
C ARG A 604 -25.79 -27.13 1.30
N HIS A 605 -25.32 -26.55 0.21
CA HIS A 605 -24.81 -27.27 -0.95
C HIS A 605 -23.51 -26.66 -1.45
N GLY A 606 -22.64 -27.51 -1.98
CA GLY A 606 -21.39 -27.11 -2.64
C GLY A 606 -21.45 -27.44 -4.13
N LEU A 607 -20.82 -26.58 -4.92
CA LEU A 607 -20.62 -26.75 -6.36
C LEU A 607 -19.12 -26.74 -6.67
N ALA A 608 -18.71 -27.46 -7.72
CA ALA A 608 -17.35 -27.43 -8.25
C ALA A 608 -17.35 -27.47 -9.78
N LEU A 609 -16.63 -26.54 -10.41
CA LEU A 609 -16.43 -26.45 -11.86
C LEU A 609 -15.14 -27.18 -12.26
N SER A 610 -15.19 -28.00 -13.30
CA SER A 610 -14.02 -28.70 -13.85
C SER A 610 -13.34 -27.93 -14.98
N GLU A 611 -12.06 -28.22 -15.25
CA GLU A 611 -11.31 -27.75 -16.44
C GLU A 611 -12.03 -28.00 -17.78
N ALA A 612 -13.01 -28.92 -17.81
CA ALA A 612 -13.81 -29.25 -18.99
C ALA A 612 -15.08 -28.39 -19.16
N GLY A 613 -15.29 -27.38 -18.30
CA GLY A 613 -16.48 -26.54 -18.32
C GLY A 613 -17.76 -27.25 -17.84
N THR A 614 -17.63 -28.35 -17.08
CA THR A 614 -18.78 -29.08 -16.50
C THR A 614 -18.78 -28.98 -14.98
N ALA A 615 -19.96 -28.89 -14.36
CA ALA A 615 -20.10 -28.74 -12.91
C ALA A 615 -20.62 -30.02 -12.22
N VAL A 616 -20.19 -30.20 -10.98
CA VAL A 616 -20.72 -31.18 -10.03
C VAL A 616 -21.21 -30.51 -8.74
N ALA A 617 -22.23 -31.07 -8.12
CA ALA A 617 -22.92 -30.51 -6.96
C ALA A 617 -23.13 -31.55 -5.84
N TRP A 618 -23.17 -31.13 -4.57
CA TRP A 618 -23.47 -32.00 -3.42
C TRP A 618 -24.07 -31.23 -2.25
N GLY A 619 -24.65 -31.94 -1.28
CA GLY A 619 -25.32 -31.39 -0.11
C GLY A 619 -26.84 -31.52 -0.18
N ASP A 620 -27.52 -30.50 0.35
CA ASP A 620 -28.97 -30.33 0.36
C ASP A 620 -29.52 -30.21 -1.06
N ASN A 621 -30.69 -30.79 -1.30
CA ASN A 621 -31.36 -30.75 -2.61
C ASN A 621 -32.89 -30.62 -2.48
N ASP A 622 -33.42 -30.05 -1.39
CA ASP A 622 -34.87 -29.98 -1.14
C ASP A 622 -35.64 -29.26 -2.27
N TYR A 623 -34.99 -28.35 -3.01
CA TYR A 623 -35.57 -27.54 -4.09
C TYR A 623 -34.96 -27.83 -5.48
N GLY A 624 -34.11 -28.86 -5.61
CA GLY A 624 -33.44 -29.19 -6.87
C GLY A 624 -32.16 -28.39 -7.15
N GLN A 625 -31.63 -27.67 -6.16
CA GLN A 625 -30.47 -26.78 -6.29
C GLN A 625 -29.14 -27.47 -6.65
N LEU A 626 -29.10 -28.81 -6.65
CA LEU A 626 -27.96 -29.57 -7.18
C LEU A 626 -27.99 -29.75 -8.70
N GLY A 627 -29.09 -29.41 -9.38
CA GLY A 627 -29.18 -29.44 -10.85
C GLY A 627 -29.09 -30.85 -11.44
N ASP A 628 -29.38 -31.88 -10.64
CA ASP A 628 -29.20 -33.29 -10.99
C ASP A 628 -30.50 -33.97 -11.49
N GLY A 629 -31.54 -33.19 -11.76
CA GLY A 629 -32.87 -33.65 -12.17
C GLY A 629 -33.72 -34.23 -11.03
N PHE A 630 -33.22 -34.21 -9.78
CA PHE A 630 -33.92 -34.71 -8.61
C PHE A 630 -33.99 -33.67 -7.48
N THR A 631 -34.79 -33.97 -6.45
CA THR A 631 -34.90 -33.19 -5.21
C THR A 631 -34.50 -34.07 -4.02
N VAL A 632 -33.26 -34.61 -4.05
CA VAL A 632 -32.75 -35.56 -3.06
C VAL A 632 -31.28 -35.30 -2.78
N ASP A 633 -30.94 -35.14 -1.50
CA ASP A 633 -29.58 -34.88 -1.02
C ASP A 633 -28.50 -35.80 -1.61
N ARG A 634 -27.28 -35.28 -1.67
CA ARG A 634 -26.10 -35.97 -2.22
C ARG A 634 -24.91 -35.80 -1.28
N ARG A 635 -24.42 -36.90 -0.71
CA ARG A 635 -23.27 -36.89 0.22
C ARG A 635 -21.91 -36.95 -0.48
N VAL A 636 -21.93 -37.07 -1.79
CA VAL A 636 -20.78 -37.08 -2.71
C VAL A 636 -21.23 -36.31 -3.97
N PRO A 637 -20.31 -35.69 -4.73
CA PRO A 637 -20.67 -34.92 -5.93
C PRO A 637 -21.44 -35.75 -6.96
N VAL A 638 -22.54 -35.17 -7.45
CA VAL A 638 -23.31 -35.62 -8.60
C VAL A 638 -23.12 -34.62 -9.75
N GLN A 639 -23.28 -35.07 -11.00
CA GLN A 639 -23.17 -34.20 -12.17
C GLN A 639 -24.40 -33.29 -12.30
N VAL A 640 -24.19 -32.01 -12.62
CA VAL A 640 -25.24 -31.10 -13.09
C VAL A 640 -25.62 -31.48 -14.53
N ILE A 641 -26.92 -31.65 -14.80
CA ILE A 641 -27.44 -32.20 -16.07
C ILE A 641 -28.54 -31.35 -16.71
N ASP A 642 -28.66 -31.46 -18.04
CA ASP A 642 -29.76 -30.91 -18.82
C ASP A 642 -31.07 -31.72 -18.67
N ALA A 643 -32.13 -31.23 -19.31
CA ALA A 643 -33.44 -31.89 -19.38
C ALA A 643 -33.44 -33.30 -20.00
N PHE A 644 -32.35 -33.73 -20.64
CA PHE A 644 -32.19 -35.03 -21.29
C PHE A 644 -31.30 -35.99 -20.48
N GLY A 645 -30.69 -35.53 -19.38
CA GLY A 645 -29.74 -36.30 -18.58
C GLY A 645 -28.29 -36.26 -19.07
N THR A 646 -27.96 -35.28 -19.93
CA THR A 646 -26.60 -35.01 -20.41
C THR A 646 -25.91 -34.06 -19.43
N PRO A 647 -24.61 -34.26 -19.09
CA PRO A 647 -23.84 -33.25 -18.37
C PRO A 647 -23.90 -31.90 -19.11
N VAL A 648 -24.18 -30.81 -18.41
CA VAL A 648 -24.09 -29.47 -19.00
C VAL A 648 -22.62 -29.08 -19.09
N ASP A 649 -22.19 -28.61 -20.26
CA ASP A 649 -20.83 -28.16 -20.56
C ASP A 649 -20.78 -26.65 -20.90
N GLY A 650 -19.57 -26.13 -21.12
CA GLY A 650 -19.36 -24.73 -21.48
C GLY A 650 -19.55 -23.71 -20.35
N MET A 651 -19.57 -24.14 -19.07
CA MET A 651 -19.60 -23.21 -17.93
C MET A 651 -18.21 -22.59 -17.67
N SER A 652 -18.18 -21.30 -17.33
CA SER A 652 -16.96 -20.55 -16.94
C SER A 652 -16.93 -20.14 -15.47
N ALA A 653 -18.07 -19.86 -14.84
CA ALA A 653 -18.18 -19.50 -13.42
C ALA A 653 -19.41 -20.15 -12.75
N LEU A 654 -19.45 -20.13 -11.42
CA LEU A 654 -20.51 -20.68 -10.57
C LEU A 654 -20.79 -19.73 -9.41
N ALA A 655 -22.07 -19.52 -9.07
CA ALA A 655 -22.51 -18.87 -7.84
C ALA A 655 -23.64 -19.68 -7.18
N ALA A 656 -23.90 -19.49 -5.89
CA ALA A 656 -24.88 -20.27 -5.15
C ALA A 656 -25.49 -19.50 -3.98
N GLY A 657 -26.78 -19.19 -4.09
CA GLY A 657 -27.55 -18.57 -3.00
C GLY A 657 -28.01 -19.59 -1.96
N GLU A 658 -29.03 -19.28 -1.16
CA GLU A 658 -29.39 -20.23 -0.10
C GLU A 658 -29.89 -21.57 -0.63
N TRP A 659 -30.76 -21.51 -1.64
CA TRP A 659 -31.53 -22.63 -2.17
C TRP A 659 -31.59 -22.64 -3.70
N HIS A 660 -30.75 -21.84 -4.35
CA HIS A 660 -30.58 -21.78 -5.79
C HIS A 660 -29.10 -21.76 -6.16
N SER A 661 -28.84 -21.96 -7.43
CA SER A 661 -27.50 -22.07 -8.02
C SER A 661 -27.51 -21.40 -9.39
N LEU A 662 -26.42 -20.71 -9.70
CA LEU A 662 -26.17 -20.05 -10.98
C LEU A 662 -24.90 -20.62 -11.61
N ALA A 663 -24.84 -20.62 -12.93
CA ALA A 663 -23.61 -20.82 -13.70
C ALA A 663 -23.55 -19.82 -14.85
N LEU A 664 -22.36 -19.26 -15.06
CA LEU A 664 -22.09 -18.46 -16.26
C LEU A 664 -21.70 -19.41 -17.39
N ALA A 665 -22.39 -19.34 -18.51
CA ALA A 665 -22.01 -20.02 -19.74
C ALA A 665 -21.00 -19.18 -20.52
N SER A 666 -20.05 -19.83 -21.20
CA SER A 666 -18.98 -19.21 -21.99
C SER A 666 -19.45 -18.39 -23.21
N GLY A 667 -20.75 -18.22 -23.39
CA GLY A 667 -21.36 -17.32 -24.37
C GLY A 667 -21.96 -16.04 -23.76
N GLY A 668 -21.75 -15.78 -22.47
CA GLY A 668 -22.30 -14.64 -21.74
C GLY A 668 -23.78 -14.79 -21.34
N ASP A 669 -24.27 -16.02 -21.22
CA ASP A 669 -25.62 -16.34 -20.74
C ASP A 669 -25.57 -16.93 -19.32
N VAL A 670 -26.60 -16.69 -18.52
CA VAL A 670 -26.74 -17.24 -17.16
C VAL A 670 -27.65 -18.45 -17.18
N LEU A 671 -27.21 -19.52 -16.53
CA LEU A 671 -28.01 -20.70 -16.24
C LEU A 671 -28.40 -20.68 -14.76
N ALA A 672 -29.69 -20.83 -14.44
CA ALA A 672 -30.19 -20.82 -13.05
C ALA A 672 -31.02 -22.07 -12.73
N TRP A 673 -30.92 -22.57 -11.49
CA TRP A 673 -31.75 -23.68 -10.98
C TRP A 673 -31.85 -23.69 -9.45
N GLY A 674 -32.78 -24.48 -8.93
CA GLY A 674 -33.16 -24.58 -7.52
C GLY A 674 -34.49 -23.89 -7.23
N ARG A 675 -34.62 -23.34 -6.02
CA ARG A 675 -35.80 -22.64 -5.52
C ARG A 675 -36.07 -21.35 -6.31
N ASN A 676 -37.34 -21.05 -6.60
CA ASN A 676 -37.74 -19.89 -7.40
C ASN A 676 -38.99 -19.17 -6.86
N ASN A 677 -39.41 -19.41 -5.62
CA ASN A 677 -40.69 -18.90 -5.12
C ASN A 677 -40.76 -17.37 -4.96
N LEU A 678 -39.63 -16.65 -5.12
CA LEU A 678 -39.52 -15.18 -5.15
C LEU A 678 -38.92 -14.66 -6.47
N GLY A 679 -38.71 -15.52 -7.47
CA GLY A 679 -38.17 -15.13 -8.78
C GLY A 679 -36.65 -15.14 -8.89
N GLN A 680 -35.93 -15.68 -7.89
CA GLN A 680 -34.46 -15.69 -7.83
C GLN A 680 -33.76 -16.43 -8.98
N LEU A 681 -34.49 -17.17 -9.82
CA LEU A 681 -33.96 -17.77 -11.06
C LEU A 681 -34.05 -16.85 -12.30
N GLY A 682 -34.74 -15.70 -12.25
CA GLY A 682 -34.75 -14.71 -13.34
C GLY A 682 -35.49 -15.11 -14.64
N GLU A 683 -35.93 -16.36 -14.77
CA GLU A 683 -36.61 -16.91 -15.95
C GLU A 683 -38.08 -16.43 -16.16
N GLY A 684 -38.53 -15.41 -15.43
CA GLY A 684 -39.89 -14.86 -15.52
C GLY A 684 -40.98 -15.71 -14.86
N THR A 685 -40.60 -16.80 -14.19
CA THR A 685 -41.54 -17.71 -13.48
C THR A 685 -41.40 -17.61 -11.95
N LEU A 686 -42.17 -18.43 -11.23
CA LEU A 686 -42.01 -18.67 -9.78
C LEU A 686 -41.91 -20.18 -9.47
N SER A 687 -41.52 -21.00 -10.44
CA SER A 687 -41.47 -22.46 -10.30
C SER A 687 -40.04 -22.89 -10.04
N ASP A 688 -39.83 -23.69 -9.00
CA ASP A 688 -38.53 -24.31 -8.71
C ASP A 688 -38.10 -25.20 -9.89
N SER A 689 -36.79 -25.21 -10.22
CA SER A 689 -36.23 -26.05 -11.29
C SER A 689 -35.14 -26.98 -10.74
N SER A 690 -35.19 -28.27 -11.09
CA SER A 690 -34.17 -29.26 -10.70
C SER A 690 -33.07 -29.47 -11.75
N ILE A 691 -33.05 -28.65 -12.80
CA ILE A 691 -32.08 -28.64 -13.90
C ILE A 691 -31.76 -27.18 -14.28
N PRO A 692 -30.56 -26.87 -14.81
CA PRO A 692 -30.24 -25.51 -15.26
C PRO A 692 -31.19 -25.03 -16.38
N THR A 693 -31.85 -23.89 -16.16
CA THR A 693 -32.59 -23.14 -17.19
C THR A 693 -31.73 -21.96 -17.66
N SER A 694 -31.63 -21.75 -18.97
CA SER A 694 -31.02 -20.56 -19.58
C SER A 694 -31.95 -19.34 -19.45
N LEU A 695 -31.41 -18.21 -19.00
CA LEU A 695 -32.14 -16.93 -18.94
C LEU A 695 -32.21 -16.26 -20.31
N GLY A 696 -31.28 -16.57 -21.22
CA GLY A 696 -31.17 -15.95 -22.54
C GLY A 696 -30.50 -14.58 -22.51
N LEU A 697 -29.63 -14.35 -21.52
CA LEU A 697 -28.79 -13.17 -21.42
C LEU A 697 -27.60 -13.27 -22.38
N THR A 698 -26.95 -12.13 -22.63
CA THR A 698 -25.75 -12.01 -23.45
C THR A 698 -24.80 -11.00 -22.83
N GLY A 699 -23.50 -11.18 -23.02
CA GLY A 699 -22.48 -10.25 -22.51
C GLY A 699 -22.14 -10.44 -21.03
N ILE A 700 -22.80 -11.33 -20.28
CA ILE A 700 -22.52 -11.49 -18.85
C ILE A 700 -21.07 -11.95 -18.61
N THR A 701 -20.36 -11.24 -17.75
CA THR A 701 -18.94 -11.47 -17.37
C THR A 701 -18.80 -11.98 -15.93
N GLY A 702 -19.69 -11.54 -15.02
CA GLY A 702 -19.72 -11.94 -13.62
C GLY A 702 -21.12 -12.25 -13.11
N ILE A 703 -21.21 -13.10 -12.07
CA ILE A 703 -22.45 -13.50 -11.40
C ILE A 703 -22.20 -13.68 -9.90
N ASP A 704 -23.18 -13.35 -9.06
CA ASP A 704 -23.23 -13.82 -7.67
C ASP A 704 -24.68 -14.06 -7.18
N ALA A 705 -24.85 -14.69 -6.02
CA ALA A 705 -26.16 -15.08 -5.49
C ALA A 705 -26.24 -14.99 -3.96
N GLY A 706 -27.11 -14.11 -3.47
CA GLY A 706 -27.43 -13.94 -2.06
C GLY A 706 -28.47 -14.94 -1.56
N SER A 707 -29.09 -14.71 -0.39
CA SER A 707 -30.00 -15.72 0.16
C SER A 707 -31.18 -16.04 -0.75
N GLU A 708 -31.89 -15.02 -1.22
CA GLU A 708 -33.07 -15.17 -2.10
C GLU A 708 -33.06 -14.17 -3.28
N HIS A 709 -31.90 -13.60 -3.61
CA HIS A 709 -31.66 -12.77 -4.79
C HIS A 709 -30.38 -13.20 -5.53
N SER A 710 -30.17 -12.60 -6.71
CA SER A 710 -29.09 -12.91 -7.64
C SER A 710 -28.61 -11.62 -8.30
N LEU A 711 -27.31 -11.52 -8.56
CA LEU A 711 -26.66 -10.41 -9.25
C LEU A 711 -25.90 -10.91 -10.48
N ALA A 712 -25.74 -10.05 -11.48
CA ALA A 712 -24.85 -10.27 -12.63
C ALA A 712 -24.30 -8.95 -13.15
N VAL A 713 -23.16 -9.01 -13.86
CA VAL A 713 -22.54 -7.88 -14.55
C VAL A 713 -22.25 -8.23 -16.01
N THR A 714 -22.45 -7.29 -16.92
CA THR A 714 -22.19 -7.42 -18.37
C THR A 714 -20.76 -7.05 -18.78
N ASP A 715 -20.45 -7.14 -20.07
CA ASP A 715 -19.18 -6.76 -20.68
C ASP A 715 -19.05 -5.24 -20.89
N ASP A 716 -20.18 -4.52 -20.90
CA ASP A 716 -20.27 -3.07 -20.70
C ASP A 716 -20.33 -2.64 -19.21
N LEU A 717 -20.04 -3.58 -18.30
CA LEU A 717 -19.94 -3.38 -16.84
C LEU A 717 -21.24 -2.93 -16.13
N THR A 718 -22.38 -2.99 -16.81
CA THR A 718 -23.72 -2.74 -16.22
C THR A 718 -24.11 -3.83 -15.22
N ALA A 719 -24.56 -3.44 -14.03
CA ALA A 719 -25.07 -4.36 -13.01
C ALA A 719 -26.58 -4.68 -13.20
N PHE A 720 -26.92 -5.96 -13.00
CA PHE A 720 -28.28 -6.48 -13.01
C PHE A 720 -28.58 -7.26 -11.73
N ALA A 721 -29.83 -7.19 -11.26
CA ALA A 721 -30.30 -7.91 -10.09
C ALA A 721 -31.67 -8.58 -10.33
N TRP A 722 -31.98 -9.67 -9.62
CA TRP A 722 -33.33 -10.26 -9.59
C TRP A 722 -33.57 -11.15 -8.36
N GLY A 723 -34.84 -11.48 -8.10
CA GLY A 723 -35.29 -12.27 -6.97
C GLY A 723 -36.03 -11.44 -5.93
N ARG A 724 -35.86 -11.79 -4.66
CA ARG A 724 -36.44 -11.09 -3.52
C ARG A 724 -35.94 -9.65 -3.46
N ASN A 725 -36.82 -8.71 -3.13
CA ASN A 725 -36.48 -7.29 -2.98
C ASN A 725 -37.16 -6.61 -1.78
N ALA A 726 -37.76 -7.37 -0.88
CA ALA A 726 -38.53 -6.82 0.25
C ALA A 726 -37.69 -5.99 1.26
N LEU A 727 -36.35 -5.99 1.12
CA LEU A 727 -35.41 -5.15 1.87
C LEU A 727 -34.47 -4.36 0.94
N PHE A 728 -34.89 -4.14 -0.31
CA PHE A 728 -34.22 -3.37 -1.37
C PHE A 728 -32.88 -3.93 -1.89
N GLN A 729 -32.60 -5.21 -1.64
CA GLN A 729 -31.36 -5.88 -2.08
C GLN A 729 -31.11 -5.89 -3.60
N LEU A 730 -32.08 -5.52 -4.43
CA LEU A 730 -31.88 -5.41 -5.88
C LEU A 730 -31.32 -4.06 -6.33
N GLY A 731 -31.37 -3.00 -5.50
CA GLY A 731 -30.81 -1.70 -5.86
C GLY A 731 -31.52 -1.06 -7.05
N ASP A 732 -32.82 -1.31 -7.19
CA ASP A 732 -33.65 -0.91 -8.33
C ASP A 732 -34.68 0.15 -7.94
N GLY A 733 -34.44 0.85 -6.82
CA GLY A 733 -35.38 1.80 -6.23
C GLY A 733 -36.49 1.21 -5.39
N THR A 734 -36.95 0.02 -5.77
CA THR A 734 -38.23 -0.53 -5.30
C THR A 734 -38.07 -1.55 -4.18
N ALA A 735 -39.16 -1.80 -3.45
CA ALA A 735 -39.27 -2.97 -2.57
C ALA A 735 -39.88 -4.21 -3.27
N THR A 736 -39.87 -4.27 -4.61
CA THR A 736 -40.68 -5.23 -5.39
C THR A 736 -39.85 -6.40 -5.91
N ASP A 737 -40.20 -7.63 -5.54
CA ASP A 737 -39.55 -8.85 -6.03
C ASP A 737 -39.56 -8.93 -7.58
N ARG A 738 -38.38 -9.07 -8.19
CA ARG A 738 -38.22 -9.12 -9.65
C ARG A 738 -38.04 -10.57 -10.11
N ARG A 739 -38.91 -11.04 -11.01
CA ARG A 739 -38.86 -12.41 -11.57
C ARG A 739 -37.99 -12.55 -12.80
N SER A 740 -37.46 -11.43 -13.27
CA SER A 740 -36.53 -11.31 -14.39
C SER A 740 -35.51 -10.24 -14.04
N PRO A 741 -34.29 -10.31 -14.60
CA PRO A 741 -33.26 -9.29 -14.42
C PRO A 741 -33.82 -7.87 -14.60
N VAL A 742 -33.58 -7.03 -13.60
CA VAL A 742 -33.69 -5.57 -13.68
C VAL A 742 -32.27 -4.99 -13.61
N VAL A 743 -32.07 -3.81 -14.18
CA VAL A 743 -30.84 -3.03 -14.03
C VAL A 743 -30.76 -2.52 -12.58
N VAL A 744 -29.57 -2.53 -11.98
CA VAL A 744 -29.28 -1.80 -10.74
C VAL A 744 -29.09 -0.34 -11.10
N ILE A 745 -29.65 0.58 -10.31
CA ILE A 745 -29.75 1.99 -10.63
C ILE A 745 -28.76 2.79 -9.76
N ASP A 746 -28.10 3.82 -10.31
CA ASP A 746 -27.16 4.67 -9.57
C ASP A 746 -27.72 6.09 -9.36
N ASN A 747 -28.19 6.39 -8.15
CA ASN A 747 -28.60 7.76 -7.80
C ASN A 747 -27.45 8.59 -7.19
N ASN A 748 -26.22 8.06 -7.11
CA ASN A 748 -25.04 8.81 -6.64
C ASN A 748 -24.27 9.48 -7.80
N LEU A 749 -24.79 9.38 -9.01
CA LEU A 749 -24.21 9.98 -10.20
C LEU A 749 -24.96 11.27 -10.56
N ALA A 750 -24.27 12.40 -10.41
CA ALA A 750 -24.39 13.42 -11.44
C ALA A 750 -24.04 12.78 -12.80
N PRO A 751 -24.83 13.01 -13.87
CA PRO A 751 -24.70 12.28 -15.13
C PRO A 751 -23.35 12.53 -15.84
N ILE A 752 -22.85 11.52 -16.56
CA ILE A 752 -21.51 11.52 -17.19
C ILE A 752 -21.63 11.48 -18.73
N PHE A 753 -20.70 12.14 -19.43
CA PHE A 753 -20.46 12.14 -20.89
C PHE A 753 -21.56 12.77 -21.78
N PRO A 754 -21.37 13.99 -22.33
CA PRO A 754 -20.34 15.00 -21.99
C PRO A 754 -20.91 16.42 -21.74
N VAL A 755 -20.04 17.32 -21.27
CA VAL A 755 -20.28 18.75 -20.99
C VAL A 755 -21.31 19.01 -19.90
N GLY A 756 -20.84 19.38 -18.71
CA GLY A 756 -21.70 19.84 -17.62
C GLY A 756 -22.57 21.02 -18.08
N LYS A 757 -23.85 21.03 -17.69
CA LYS A 757 -24.57 22.30 -17.69
C LYS A 757 -23.88 23.19 -16.64
N PRO A 758 -23.53 24.43 -16.95
CA PRO A 758 -22.98 25.32 -15.95
C PRO A 758 -24.01 25.65 -14.86
N SER A 759 -23.52 26.13 -13.71
CA SER A 759 -24.34 26.60 -12.60
C SER A 759 -25.49 27.49 -13.08
N THR A 760 -26.66 27.32 -12.45
CA THR A 760 -27.84 28.14 -12.74
C THR A 760 -27.71 29.57 -12.21
N ASP A 761 -26.70 29.87 -11.40
CA ASP A 761 -26.26 31.25 -11.16
C ASP A 761 -25.36 31.74 -12.31
N PRO A 762 -25.79 32.74 -13.11
CA PRO A 762 -24.97 33.32 -14.17
C PRO A 762 -23.76 34.15 -13.69
N ALA A 763 -23.51 34.21 -12.37
CA ALA A 763 -22.35 34.84 -11.76
C ALA A 763 -21.47 33.89 -10.94
N ALA A 764 -21.83 32.61 -10.78
CA ALA A 764 -20.98 31.61 -10.15
C ALA A 764 -19.69 31.40 -10.99
N ASP A 765 -18.60 31.12 -10.30
CA ASP A 765 -17.22 30.94 -10.80
C ASP A 765 -16.68 29.78 -9.95
N SER A 766 -17.13 28.56 -10.29
CA SER A 766 -17.11 27.38 -9.40
C SER A 766 -15.72 26.79 -9.19
N ASP A 767 -14.73 27.19 -9.99
CA ASP A 767 -13.32 26.85 -9.82
C ASP A 767 -12.41 28.05 -9.47
N GLY A 768 -12.92 29.28 -9.52
CA GLY A 768 -12.21 30.51 -9.12
C GLY A 768 -11.25 31.06 -10.19
N ASP A 769 -11.44 30.67 -11.44
CA ASP A 769 -10.71 31.10 -12.64
C ASP A 769 -10.99 32.57 -13.04
N GLY A 770 -12.20 33.06 -12.75
CA GLY A 770 -12.65 34.41 -13.06
C GLY A 770 -13.45 34.60 -14.36
N GLU A 771 -13.79 33.55 -15.12
CA GLU A 771 -15.04 33.54 -15.91
C GLU A 771 -16.22 33.01 -15.09
N PRO A 772 -17.45 33.50 -15.31
CA PRO A 772 -18.63 32.85 -14.77
C PRO A 772 -18.93 31.53 -15.49
N ASP A 773 -19.35 30.50 -14.74
CA ASP A 773 -19.71 29.16 -15.22
C ASP A 773 -20.60 29.21 -16.46
N SER A 774 -21.61 30.10 -16.45
CA SER A 774 -22.57 30.26 -17.56
C SER A 774 -21.94 30.66 -18.92
N THR A 775 -20.64 30.97 -18.92
CA THR A 775 -19.81 31.26 -20.07
C THR A 775 -18.54 30.43 -20.17
N ASP A 776 -18.23 29.61 -19.15
CA ASP A 776 -17.10 28.69 -19.16
C ASP A 776 -17.51 27.34 -19.78
N ALA A 777 -16.57 26.71 -20.49
CA ALA A 777 -16.74 25.37 -21.04
C ALA A 777 -16.37 24.25 -20.04
N PHE A 778 -15.53 24.56 -19.04
CA PHE A 778 -15.02 23.65 -18.01
C PHE A 778 -15.17 24.26 -16.60
N PRO A 779 -16.40 24.60 -16.14
CA PRO A 779 -16.67 25.39 -14.93
C PRO A 779 -16.24 24.77 -13.57
N TYR A 780 -15.42 23.71 -13.60
CA TYR A 780 -14.91 23.00 -12.43
C TYR A 780 -13.41 22.66 -12.55
N ASP A 781 -12.70 23.17 -13.58
CA ASP A 781 -11.26 22.98 -13.77
C ASP A 781 -10.59 24.32 -14.09
N PRO A 782 -9.94 24.98 -13.10
CA PRO A 782 -9.40 26.33 -13.24
C PRO A 782 -8.15 26.42 -14.14
N ALA A 783 -7.83 25.33 -14.85
CA ALA A 783 -6.83 25.29 -15.90
C ALA A 783 -7.40 25.57 -17.31
N TYR A 784 -8.71 25.46 -17.54
CA TYR A 784 -9.33 25.48 -18.87
C TYR A 784 -10.62 26.30 -18.90
N ARG A 785 -10.84 27.08 -19.97
CA ARG A 785 -11.95 28.07 -20.05
C ARG A 785 -12.84 27.98 -21.28
N LEU A 786 -12.37 27.31 -22.33
CA LEU A 786 -12.91 27.42 -23.69
C LEU A 786 -12.86 26.08 -24.42
N ASP A 787 -13.94 25.77 -25.12
CA ASP A 787 -14.07 24.76 -26.17
C ASP A 787 -14.78 25.46 -27.34
N ALA A 788 -14.02 25.87 -28.36
CA ALA A 788 -14.53 26.73 -29.43
C ALA A 788 -15.23 25.97 -30.57
N ASP A 789 -15.03 24.66 -30.67
CA ASP A 789 -15.62 23.82 -31.72
C ASP A 789 -16.71 22.86 -31.20
N GLY A 790 -16.75 22.65 -29.87
CA GLY A 790 -17.82 22.02 -29.11
C GLY A 790 -17.67 20.50 -29.01
N ASP A 791 -16.46 19.98 -29.01
CA ASP A 791 -16.18 18.55 -29.00
C ASP A 791 -15.96 17.95 -27.59
N GLY A 792 -15.67 18.77 -26.58
CA GLY A 792 -15.39 18.36 -25.20
C GLY A 792 -13.90 18.38 -24.78
N ILE A 793 -12.99 18.86 -25.63
CA ILE A 793 -11.57 19.04 -25.32
C ILE A 793 -11.24 20.54 -25.25
N ALA A 794 -10.39 20.95 -24.30
CA ALA A 794 -10.12 22.37 -24.08
C ALA A 794 -9.24 23.01 -25.17
N ASP A 795 -9.64 24.19 -25.67
CA ASP A 795 -8.92 25.03 -26.64
C ASP A 795 -7.43 25.19 -26.27
N GLU A 796 -7.14 25.40 -24.98
CA GLU A 796 -5.76 25.64 -24.51
C GLU A 796 -4.91 24.36 -24.58
N TRP A 797 -5.51 23.20 -24.33
CA TRP A 797 -4.85 21.89 -24.42
C TRP A 797 -4.67 21.47 -25.89
N GLU A 798 -5.67 21.68 -26.74
CA GLU A 798 -5.54 21.49 -28.20
C GLU A 798 -4.42 22.35 -28.79
N LEU A 799 -4.38 23.63 -28.42
CA LEU A 799 -3.37 24.57 -28.91
C LEU A 799 -1.97 24.28 -28.34
N ALA A 800 -1.87 23.65 -27.17
CA ALA A 800 -0.61 23.20 -26.59
C ALA A 800 -0.05 21.95 -27.28
N ASN A 801 -0.91 20.96 -27.58
CA ASN A 801 -0.53 19.69 -28.18
C ASN A 801 -0.46 19.77 -29.71
N PHE A 802 -1.58 20.05 -30.38
CA PHE A 802 -1.69 20.01 -31.85
C PHE A 802 -1.37 21.36 -32.52
N GLY A 803 -1.61 22.47 -31.82
CA GLY A 803 -1.34 23.82 -32.31
C GLY A 803 -2.40 24.41 -33.25
N ASP A 804 -3.55 23.74 -33.38
CA ASP A 804 -4.83 24.30 -33.86
C ASP A 804 -6.01 23.67 -33.08
N LEU A 805 -7.21 24.21 -33.30
CA LEU A 805 -8.44 23.95 -32.53
C LEU A 805 -9.45 23.06 -33.31
N LEU A 806 -8.95 22.08 -34.05
CA LEU A 806 -9.71 21.28 -35.04
C LEU A 806 -9.08 19.90 -35.30
N THR A 807 -8.06 19.52 -34.54
CA THR A 807 -7.25 18.32 -34.79
C THR A 807 -7.51 17.23 -33.75
N ALA A 808 -7.87 17.62 -32.51
CA ALA A 808 -8.36 16.71 -31.50
C ALA A 808 -9.78 16.21 -31.84
N GLY A 809 -10.29 15.32 -31.00
CA GLY A 809 -11.59 14.71 -31.14
C GLY A 809 -11.83 13.60 -30.12
N ILE A 810 -13.01 13.58 -29.50
CA ILE A 810 -13.50 12.49 -28.60
C ILE A 810 -13.58 11.08 -29.22
N GLY A 811 -13.06 10.90 -30.43
CA GLY A 811 -12.99 9.62 -31.14
C GLY A 811 -11.80 9.53 -32.10
N THR A 812 -10.81 10.41 -31.96
CA THR A 812 -9.51 10.32 -32.63
C THR A 812 -8.45 9.81 -31.66
N ASP A 813 -7.42 9.20 -32.24
CA ASP A 813 -6.24 8.60 -31.60
C ASP A 813 -5.11 9.12 -32.50
N TYR A 814 -4.59 10.30 -32.17
CA TYR A 814 -3.77 11.09 -33.09
C TYR A 814 -2.39 10.47 -33.31
N ASP A 815 -1.79 9.90 -32.26
CA ASP A 815 -0.46 9.30 -32.31
C ASP A 815 -0.45 7.78 -32.63
N GLY A 816 -1.58 7.09 -32.44
CA GLY A 816 -1.76 5.67 -32.72
C GLY A 816 -1.38 4.72 -31.57
N ASP A 817 -1.27 5.22 -30.32
CA ASP A 817 -1.02 4.46 -29.09
C ASP A 817 -2.22 3.57 -28.70
N GLY A 818 -3.44 4.02 -29.01
CA GLY A 818 -4.69 3.32 -28.71
C GLY A 818 -5.46 3.85 -27.48
N LEU A 819 -5.03 4.98 -26.91
CA LEU A 819 -5.90 5.91 -26.19
C LEU A 819 -6.59 6.86 -27.19
N LEU A 820 -7.74 7.42 -26.81
CA LEU A 820 -8.37 8.51 -27.54
C LEU A 820 -7.83 9.86 -27.05
N ASP A 821 -7.79 10.87 -27.92
CA ASP A 821 -7.29 12.22 -27.59
C ASP A 821 -8.05 12.82 -26.38
N SER A 822 -9.31 12.43 -26.15
CA SER A 822 -10.11 12.79 -24.97
C SER A 822 -9.72 12.02 -23.69
N GLU A 823 -9.36 10.74 -23.78
CA GLU A 823 -8.83 9.98 -22.64
C GLU A 823 -7.46 10.55 -22.22
N GLU A 824 -6.67 11.04 -23.18
CA GLU A 824 -5.41 11.73 -22.93
C GLU A 824 -5.59 13.12 -22.33
N PHE A 825 -6.63 13.85 -22.74
CA PHE A 825 -7.03 15.12 -22.11
C PHE A 825 -7.43 14.91 -20.64
N GLU A 826 -8.32 13.94 -20.34
CA GLU A 826 -8.72 13.58 -18.98
C GLU A 826 -7.54 13.13 -18.09
N HIS A 827 -6.51 12.51 -18.69
CA HIS A 827 -5.31 12.06 -17.98
C HIS A 827 -4.16 13.09 -17.97
N GLY A 828 -4.30 14.22 -18.68
CA GLY A 828 -3.26 15.25 -18.81
C GLY A 828 -1.99 14.79 -19.53
N SER A 829 -2.09 13.84 -20.47
CA SER A 829 -0.97 13.38 -21.31
C SER A 829 -0.79 14.21 -22.59
N ASP A 830 0.32 13.97 -23.32
CA ASP A 830 0.67 14.65 -24.58
C ASP A 830 0.26 13.77 -25.76
N ALA A 831 -0.92 14.05 -26.32
CA ALA A 831 -1.52 13.31 -27.44
C ALA A 831 -0.80 13.48 -28.78
N THR A 832 0.40 14.10 -28.80
CA THR A 832 1.30 14.08 -29.96
C THR A 832 2.52 13.18 -29.77
N VAL A 833 2.70 12.60 -28.57
CA VAL A 833 3.90 11.86 -28.19
C VAL A 833 3.58 10.56 -27.45
N ALA A 834 3.31 9.52 -28.25
CA ALA A 834 3.21 8.14 -27.79
C ALA A 834 4.34 7.82 -26.79
N PRO A 835 4.01 7.46 -25.53
CA PRO A 835 4.96 7.49 -24.43
C PRO A 835 6.18 6.59 -24.68
N GLU A 836 7.39 7.08 -24.35
CA GLU A 836 8.64 6.37 -24.66
C GLU A 836 8.64 4.95 -24.06
N MET A 837 8.53 3.93 -24.93
CA MET A 837 8.48 2.53 -24.54
C MET A 837 9.73 2.10 -23.75
N VAL A 838 9.55 1.83 -22.45
CA VAL A 838 10.49 1.04 -21.66
C VAL A 838 10.15 -0.44 -21.84
N GLU A 839 10.61 -1.05 -22.94
CA GLU A 839 10.43 -2.49 -23.19
C GLU A 839 11.20 -3.35 -22.18
N ASP A 840 10.51 -3.94 -21.20
CA ASP A 840 11.03 -5.10 -20.47
C ASP A 840 10.53 -6.41 -21.14
N VAL A 841 11.39 -6.99 -21.97
CA VAL A 841 11.07 -8.15 -22.82
C VAL A 841 11.03 -9.44 -21.98
N VAL A 842 9.84 -9.77 -21.47
CA VAL A 842 9.60 -10.97 -20.66
C VAL A 842 9.82 -12.29 -21.42
N ALA A 843 9.60 -12.34 -22.74
CA ALA A 843 9.83 -13.57 -23.51
C ALA A 843 10.19 -13.34 -24.99
N THR A 844 11.04 -14.22 -25.52
CA THR A 844 11.29 -14.33 -26.98
C THR A 844 11.24 -15.79 -27.44
N GLY A 845 10.43 -16.03 -28.47
CA GLY A 845 10.40 -17.24 -29.28
C GLY A 845 11.01 -17.00 -30.66
N ALA A 846 11.26 -18.06 -31.43
CA ALA A 846 11.92 -17.94 -32.74
C ALA A 846 11.14 -17.12 -33.79
N ASN A 847 9.86 -16.83 -33.56
CA ASN A 847 8.98 -16.07 -34.45
C ASN A 847 8.03 -15.10 -33.70
N HIS A 848 8.19 -14.89 -32.39
CA HIS A 848 7.34 -14.00 -31.60
C HIS A 848 8.07 -13.46 -30.36
N THR A 849 7.64 -12.30 -29.85
CA THR A 849 8.16 -11.63 -28.66
C THR A 849 6.99 -11.20 -27.78
N LEU A 850 7.24 -11.15 -26.47
CA LEU A 850 6.31 -10.66 -25.45
C LEU A 850 7.04 -9.63 -24.57
N ALA A 851 6.41 -8.49 -24.31
CA ALA A 851 6.89 -7.47 -23.36
C ALA A 851 5.75 -6.96 -22.47
N LEU A 852 6.11 -6.33 -21.35
CA LEU A 852 5.20 -5.66 -20.43
C LEU A 852 5.33 -4.14 -20.59
N ARG A 853 4.19 -3.42 -20.61
CA ARG A 853 4.11 -1.97 -20.43
C ARG A 853 4.16 -1.63 -18.92
N THR A 854 4.50 -0.39 -18.59
CA THR A 854 4.52 0.13 -17.21
C THR A 854 3.12 0.26 -16.58
N ASP A 855 2.07 0.28 -17.39
CA ASP A 855 0.65 0.20 -16.99
C ASP A 855 0.16 -1.24 -16.76
N GLY A 856 1.06 -2.23 -16.74
CA GLY A 856 0.74 -3.65 -16.54
C GLY A 856 0.25 -4.40 -17.79
N ARG A 857 -0.04 -3.72 -18.91
CA ARG A 857 -0.55 -4.39 -20.13
C ARG A 857 0.54 -5.21 -20.82
N VAL A 858 0.15 -6.33 -21.44
CA VAL A 858 1.06 -7.24 -22.15
C VAL A 858 0.99 -7.03 -23.67
N LEU A 859 2.14 -6.77 -24.30
CA LEU A 859 2.29 -6.64 -25.75
C LEU A 859 2.86 -7.93 -26.35
N ALA A 860 2.19 -8.47 -27.38
CA ALA A 860 2.67 -9.62 -28.16
C ALA A 860 2.87 -9.25 -29.64
N TRP A 861 4.00 -9.60 -30.23
CA TRP A 861 4.25 -9.40 -31.66
C TRP A 861 4.98 -10.58 -32.32
N GLY A 862 4.67 -10.90 -33.57
CA GLY A 862 5.27 -12.06 -34.23
C GLY A 862 4.71 -12.47 -35.59
N TYR A 863 5.36 -13.45 -36.22
CA TYR A 863 5.01 -13.98 -37.53
C TYR A 863 3.89 -15.03 -37.41
N ASN A 864 2.64 -14.58 -37.53
CA ASN A 864 1.44 -15.37 -37.19
C ASN A 864 1.02 -16.43 -38.24
N GLY A 865 1.96 -16.92 -39.06
CA GLY A 865 1.70 -17.94 -40.10
C GLY A 865 1.27 -19.32 -39.57
N TYR A 866 1.16 -19.50 -38.25
CA TYR A 866 0.80 -20.74 -37.57
C TYR A 866 -0.28 -20.56 -36.47
N GLY A 867 -0.94 -19.40 -36.36
CA GLY A 867 -2.01 -19.15 -35.38
C GLY A 867 -1.52 -19.15 -33.93
N GLN A 868 -0.39 -18.50 -33.66
CA GLN A 868 0.29 -18.53 -32.34
C GLN A 868 -0.07 -17.34 -31.43
N LEU A 869 -0.77 -16.32 -31.95
CA LEU A 869 -1.08 -15.07 -31.22
C LEU A 869 -2.53 -14.99 -30.69
N GLY A 870 -3.23 -16.12 -30.51
CA GLY A 870 -4.52 -16.20 -29.80
C GLY A 870 -5.77 -15.67 -30.53
N ASN A 871 -5.66 -14.55 -31.26
CA ASN A 871 -6.81 -13.76 -31.75
C ASN A 871 -7.59 -14.35 -32.94
N GLY A 872 -7.36 -15.61 -33.30
CA GLY A 872 -8.07 -16.30 -34.40
C GLY A 872 -7.78 -15.79 -35.83
N THR A 873 -6.98 -14.75 -36.01
CA THR A 873 -6.64 -14.20 -37.35
C THR A 873 -5.35 -14.80 -37.92
N THR A 874 -5.18 -14.68 -39.25
CA THR A 874 -4.00 -15.18 -39.98
C THR A 874 -3.14 -14.07 -40.61
N GLN A 875 -3.32 -12.82 -40.16
CA GLN A 875 -2.51 -11.69 -40.62
C GLN A 875 -1.29 -11.48 -39.72
N ASN A 876 -0.22 -10.94 -40.29
CA ASN A 876 0.92 -10.46 -39.51
C ASN A 876 0.56 -9.09 -38.94
N GLN A 877 0.71 -8.90 -37.63
CA GLN A 877 0.47 -7.63 -36.94
C GLN A 877 1.75 -7.15 -36.24
N SER A 878 1.91 -5.84 -36.15
CA SER A 878 3.02 -5.16 -35.45
C SER A 878 2.96 -5.39 -33.94
N SER A 879 1.75 -5.46 -33.41
CA SER A 879 1.38 -5.54 -32.01
C SER A 879 0.02 -6.24 -31.89
N VAL A 880 -0.24 -6.83 -30.72
CA VAL A 880 -1.57 -7.15 -30.19
C VAL A 880 -1.48 -6.87 -28.69
N SER A 881 -2.33 -5.97 -28.18
CA SER A 881 -2.55 -5.79 -26.76
C SER A 881 -3.49 -6.87 -26.24
N TYR A 882 -3.17 -7.41 -25.07
CA TYR A 882 -4.09 -8.19 -24.27
C TYR A 882 -4.14 -7.58 -22.87
N THR A 883 -5.32 -7.12 -22.46
CA THR A 883 -5.71 -7.08 -21.05
C THR A 883 -5.93 -8.53 -20.57
N HIS A 884 -5.46 -8.85 -19.38
CA HIS A 884 -5.72 -10.14 -18.72
C HIS A 884 -6.04 -9.93 -17.25
#